data_AF-A0A498GWQ1-F1
#
_entry.id   AF-A0A498GWQ1-F1
#
_cell.length_a   1.000
_cell.length_b   1.000
_cell.length_c   1.000
_cell.angle_alpha   90.00
_cell.angle_beta   90.00
_cell.angle_gamma   90.00
#
_symmetry.space_group_name_H-M   'P 1'
#
loop_
_entity.id
_entity.type
_entity.pdbx_description
1 polymer ?
#
loop_
_entity_poly.entity_id
_entity_poly.type
_entity_poly.pdbx_seq_one_letter_code
_entity_poly.pdbx_strand_id
1 'polypeptide(L)'
;MEIESKFLVTEEVDFQALESLSELASYALSGAKIQLNEDIFFDTENRAIMASGYYLRVRKSHGEEGSWVTVKSLGGFEGGTHRREEYVSFLPEGKSVLECPDPRIRDLIFELTAGLDLFPLLSLKQKRMIRQVKMGERLVAETYLDRVNLKSGGREKHYNEFEIELKSEGSQEDLEIMRVFLLRHYNLAESHFSKFERAYLFMEKLPENTFLSLRERAFCAQLASQKNMYGKQAQILIGLDRGQTCEELSQLLKVPQTGIKALRSKFKEKRLSIFPFTTYKEKDCEFHLLVGKNHILKKGKKEAGFKRWDPESLLEYYEANTNRAEKTREYALTLFDELFIFHGMGQEERKLLGLAALLKDTGNFIFPEESNRMSREILLTHSIKGLRLHETLMLALITELHDPYVNEKGVISIFKGLNTRLPPGLQNKALMLAAITSIADLFEASGTRPGKIKQLEDALEIEIIGALNEKAAKKFETKSKLWKTLSESKLLFSRAEEEKDLTEDKSEINEAGIKKQAGKDKKPEKKQAGEEKKREEKKAEREEKIEKKNFRQRKEVTVRPADSMAGLACRILSYQFSSMLSHERGTVKGEEIEELHDMRVAVRRMRAATKIFEAYLDSRQLEPYLKGLKITLGSLGEVRDLDVFREKAEKYLKTLPTGHEHDLDSLFAMLTLEREEARKDMLAYLDSEKYQAFKREFSDVLASPENLGLPAINRKHDALPHRVREVLPSILYARLADINAYSEWVDGPYLPVERLHRLRIAAKGMRYTLEFFESVLGEDAKVLVKELKTLQEHLGDMHDAVIAVDRLGSYLKTGEWGSAGSEKASEKKKFPTGAEGIEAYLAYREEELQTLLNTFPEAWERIRNRNFRERIESAIKNLY
;
A
#
# COMPACT_ATOMS: atom_id res chain seq x y z
N MET A 1 26.21 1.10 -2.15
CA MET A 1 26.80 -0.17 -2.61
C MET A 1 28.22 -0.21 -2.09
N GLU A 2 28.56 -1.22 -1.28
CA GLU A 2 29.90 -1.47 -0.75
C GLU A 2 30.69 -2.35 -1.74
N ILE A 3 31.97 -2.04 -1.96
CA ILE A 3 32.90 -2.81 -2.81
C ILE A 3 34.20 -3.04 -2.04
N GLU A 4 34.55 -4.29 -1.73
CA GLU A 4 35.75 -4.61 -0.94
C GLU A 4 36.47 -5.91 -1.38
N SER A 5 37.79 -5.96 -1.21
CA SER A 5 38.57 -7.21 -1.23
C SER A 5 38.96 -7.60 0.18
N LYS A 6 38.93 -8.90 0.49
CA LYS A 6 39.04 -9.42 1.85
C LYS A 6 39.94 -10.64 1.89
N PHE A 7 40.83 -10.71 2.86
CA PHE A 7 41.88 -11.72 2.98
C PHE A 7 42.00 -12.24 4.40
N LEU A 8 42.11 -13.56 4.58
CA LEU A 8 42.56 -14.14 5.82
C LEU A 8 44.08 -14.02 5.92
N VAL A 9 44.55 -13.55 7.07
CA VAL A 9 45.98 -13.49 7.41
C VAL A 9 46.31 -14.75 8.20
N THR A 10 47.07 -15.65 7.60
CA THR A 10 47.35 -17.00 8.15
C THR A 10 48.48 -16.99 9.16
N GLU A 11 49.54 -16.24 8.88
CA GLU A 11 50.75 -16.17 9.69
C GLU A 11 50.82 -14.88 10.50
N GLU A 12 51.29 -14.97 11.75
CA GLU A 12 51.47 -13.80 12.62
C GLU A 12 52.56 -12.85 12.10
N VAL A 13 53.55 -13.37 11.36
CA VAL A 13 54.61 -12.57 10.73
C VAL A 13 54.03 -11.63 9.69
N ASP A 14 53.11 -12.10 8.85
CA ASP A 14 52.42 -11.27 7.86
C ASP A 14 51.50 -10.24 8.54
N PHE A 15 50.86 -10.60 9.64
CA PHE A 15 50.05 -9.66 10.42
C PHE A 15 50.89 -8.48 10.92
N GLN A 16 52.08 -8.75 11.50
CA GLN A 16 53.00 -7.71 11.97
C GLN A 16 53.57 -6.88 10.82
N ALA A 17 53.83 -7.50 9.67
CA ALA A 17 54.28 -6.81 8.46
C ALA A 17 53.21 -5.86 7.90
N LEU A 18 51.95 -6.30 7.86
CA LEU A 18 50.80 -5.46 7.46
C LEU A 18 50.53 -4.35 8.49
N GLU A 19 50.73 -4.62 9.78
CA GLU A 19 50.59 -3.63 10.86
C GLU A 19 51.62 -2.50 10.74
N SER A 20 52.83 -2.79 10.24
CA SER A 20 53.92 -1.83 10.07
C SER A 20 53.99 -1.20 8.66
N LEU A 21 53.06 -1.53 7.78
CA LEU A 21 53.10 -1.15 6.36
C LEU A 21 52.96 0.36 6.12
N SER A 22 53.97 1.02 5.54
CA SER A 22 53.90 2.45 5.20
C SER A 22 53.30 2.73 3.82
N GLU A 23 53.45 1.79 2.88
CA GLU A 23 52.98 1.90 1.51
C GLU A 23 52.41 0.55 1.04
N LEU A 24 51.35 0.60 0.23
CA LEU A 24 50.73 -0.58 -0.36
C LEU A 24 50.85 -0.46 -1.87
N ALA A 25 51.67 -1.30 -2.52
CA ALA A 25 52.08 -1.11 -3.91
C ALA A 25 52.65 0.32 -4.16
N SER A 26 51.98 1.14 -4.97
CA SER A 26 52.35 2.54 -5.23
C SER A 26 51.51 3.55 -4.44
N TYR A 27 50.74 3.10 -3.44
CA TYR A 27 49.82 3.92 -2.67
C TYR A 27 50.36 4.21 -1.26
N ALA A 28 50.21 5.45 -0.80
CA ALA A 28 50.59 5.85 0.55
C ALA A 28 49.50 5.51 1.57
N LEU A 29 49.89 5.05 2.75
CA LEU A 29 48.98 4.78 3.87
C LEU A 29 49.02 5.90 4.91
N SER A 30 47.86 6.27 5.44
CA SER A 30 47.77 7.19 6.58
C SER A 30 48.27 6.55 7.89
N GLY A 31 48.43 7.38 8.93
CA GLY A 31 48.59 6.88 10.29
C GLY A 31 47.44 5.94 10.71
N ALA A 32 47.76 4.98 11.56
CA ALA A 32 46.83 3.97 12.05
C ALA A 32 45.82 4.57 13.06
N LYS A 33 44.53 4.32 12.83
CA LYS A 33 43.48 4.52 13.84
C LYS A 33 43.03 3.16 14.39
N ILE A 34 43.13 2.96 15.70
CA ILE A 34 42.70 1.72 16.36
C ILE A 34 41.28 1.89 16.89
N GLN A 35 40.42 0.90 16.65
CA GLN A 35 39.06 0.84 17.16
C GLN A 35 38.78 -0.55 17.74
N LEU A 36 38.12 -0.59 18.90
CA LEU A 36 37.61 -1.82 19.49
C LEU A 36 36.11 -1.88 19.24
N ASN A 37 35.65 -2.90 18.52
CA ASN A 37 34.26 -3.04 18.09
C ASN A 37 33.63 -4.31 18.65
N GLU A 38 32.40 -4.20 19.11
CA GLU A 38 31.52 -5.31 19.46
C GLU A 38 30.31 -5.29 18.52
N ASP A 39 30.14 -6.36 17.75
CA ASP A 39 29.06 -6.52 16.80
C ASP A 39 28.05 -7.53 17.34
N ILE A 40 26.77 -7.16 17.37
CA ILE A 40 25.64 -8.06 17.67
C ILE A 40 24.77 -8.13 16.41
N PHE A 41 24.55 -9.35 15.92
CA PHE A 41 23.69 -9.60 14.78
C PHE A 41 22.31 -10.02 15.25
N PHE A 42 21.27 -9.49 14.62
CA PHE A 42 19.88 -9.74 14.97
C PHE A 42 19.15 -10.43 13.82
N ASP A 43 18.25 -11.33 14.16
CA ASP A 43 17.28 -11.91 13.23
C ASP A 43 16.04 -12.34 14.02
N THR A 44 14.98 -12.75 13.34
CA THR A 44 13.82 -13.38 13.99
C THR A 44 14.16 -14.82 14.39
N GLU A 45 13.34 -15.43 15.25
CA GLU A 45 13.51 -16.84 15.64
C GLU A 45 13.58 -17.78 14.41
N ASN A 46 12.80 -17.48 13.38
CA ASN A 46 12.77 -18.22 12.13
C ASN A 46 13.73 -17.68 11.06
N ARG A 47 14.64 -16.76 11.38
CA ARG A 47 15.69 -16.27 10.46
C ARG A 47 15.14 -15.58 9.21
N ALA A 48 14.14 -14.71 9.37
CA ALA A 48 13.43 -14.05 8.29
C ALA A 48 14.33 -13.09 7.49
N ILE A 49 15.22 -12.36 8.17
CA ILE A 49 16.16 -11.43 7.53
C ILE A 49 17.14 -12.22 6.67
N MET A 50 17.73 -13.29 7.22
CA MET A 50 18.66 -14.16 6.49
C MET A 50 18.01 -14.86 5.30
N ALA A 51 16.78 -15.38 5.44
CA ALA A 51 16.04 -16.01 4.35
C ALA A 51 15.71 -15.02 3.20
N SER A 52 15.58 -13.74 3.54
CA SER A 52 15.38 -12.65 2.59
C SER A 52 16.68 -12.21 1.90
N GLY A 53 17.83 -12.74 2.32
CA GLY A 53 19.12 -12.44 1.72
C GLY A 53 19.85 -11.27 2.37
N TYR A 54 19.54 -10.94 3.63
CA TYR A 54 20.19 -9.85 4.37
C TYR A 54 20.70 -10.32 5.73
N TYR A 55 21.50 -9.50 6.41
CA TYR A 55 21.73 -9.57 7.84
C TYR A 55 21.64 -8.18 8.46
N LEU A 56 21.18 -8.15 9.72
CA LEU A 56 21.07 -6.95 10.54
C LEU A 56 22.15 -6.99 11.63
N ARG A 57 22.95 -5.93 11.73
CA ARG A 57 24.06 -5.80 12.68
C ARG A 57 23.92 -4.51 13.47
N VAL A 58 24.20 -4.56 14.76
CA VAL A 58 24.44 -3.41 15.63
C VAL A 58 25.89 -3.45 16.07
N ARG A 59 26.66 -2.40 15.76
CA ARG A 59 28.07 -2.25 16.14
C ARG A 59 28.21 -1.22 17.25
N LYS A 60 28.77 -1.62 18.39
CA LYS A 60 29.21 -0.69 19.45
C LYS A 60 30.72 -0.54 19.40
N SER A 61 31.19 0.70 19.23
CA SER A 61 32.61 1.03 19.24
C SER A 61 33.00 1.57 20.61
N HIS A 62 34.15 1.13 21.13
CA HIS A 62 34.60 1.54 22.46
C HIS A 62 34.85 3.05 22.51
N GLY A 63 34.22 3.72 23.48
CA GLY A 63 34.30 5.17 23.65
C GLY A 63 33.28 5.98 22.84
N GLU A 64 32.40 5.34 22.05
CA GLU A 64 31.29 6.02 21.37
C GLU A 64 29.99 5.90 22.19
N GLU A 65 29.30 7.04 22.40
CA GLU A 65 27.98 7.11 23.03
C GLU A 65 26.87 6.75 22.02
N GLY A 66 26.77 5.46 21.69
CA GLY A 66 25.77 4.94 20.76
C GLY A 66 26.24 3.69 20.04
N SER A 67 25.58 3.34 18.94
CA SER A 67 25.91 2.19 18.12
C SER A 67 25.55 2.44 16.66
N TRP A 68 26.10 1.65 15.75
CA TRP A 68 25.80 1.74 14.32
C TRP A 68 24.95 0.55 13.90
N VAL A 69 23.74 0.81 13.43
CA VAL A 69 22.86 -0.20 12.84
C VAL A 69 23.21 -0.33 11.37
N THR A 70 23.30 -1.57 10.90
CA THR A 70 23.68 -1.88 9.53
C THR A 70 22.82 -3.02 9.01
N VAL A 71 22.12 -2.80 7.90
CA VAL A 71 21.47 -3.85 7.12
C VAL A 71 22.29 -4.07 5.85
N LYS A 72 22.75 -5.31 5.62
CA LYS A 72 23.61 -5.67 4.49
C LYS A 72 23.08 -6.88 3.75
N SER A 73 23.18 -6.88 2.43
CA SER A 73 22.85 -8.07 1.63
C SER A 73 23.87 -9.20 1.86
N LEU A 74 23.44 -10.45 1.77
CA LEU A 74 24.29 -11.64 1.84
C LEU A 74 24.95 -11.94 0.49
N GLY A 75 26.12 -12.58 0.53
CA GLY A 75 26.87 -12.97 -0.68
C GLY A 75 27.51 -11.78 -1.41
N GLY A 76 27.59 -11.88 -2.74
CA GLY A 76 28.15 -10.82 -3.60
C GLY A 76 29.65 -10.95 -3.88
N PHE A 77 30.28 -12.10 -3.60
CA PHE A 77 31.67 -12.35 -3.92
C PHE A 77 31.85 -12.81 -5.37
N GLU A 78 32.50 -12.00 -6.20
CA GLU A 78 32.83 -12.32 -7.59
C GLU A 78 34.19 -11.73 -7.95
N GLY A 79 35.07 -12.55 -8.56
CA GLY A 79 36.40 -12.10 -9.00
C GLY A 79 37.30 -11.52 -7.90
N GLY A 80 37.25 -12.07 -6.68
CA GLY A 80 38.09 -11.59 -5.56
C GLY A 80 37.53 -10.37 -4.81
N THR A 81 36.32 -9.92 -5.15
CA THR A 81 35.69 -8.72 -4.60
C THR A 81 34.28 -9.02 -4.10
N HIS A 82 33.91 -8.47 -2.93
CA HIS A 82 32.54 -8.44 -2.43
C HIS A 82 31.84 -7.18 -2.93
N ARG A 83 30.63 -7.32 -3.48
CA ARG A 83 29.73 -6.21 -3.83
C ARG A 83 28.37 -6.39 -3.16
N ARG A 84 28.01 -5.46 -2.27
CA ARG A 84 26.82 -5.62 -1.42
C ARG A 84 26.05 -4.32 -1.24
N GLU A 85 24.73 -4.44 -1.17
CA GLU A 85 23.89 -3.36 -0.68
C GLU A 85 24.11 -3.20 0.82
N GLU A 86 24.27 -1.95 1.26
CA GLU A 86 24.51 -1.60 2.65
C GLU A 86 23.70 -0.35 2.98
N TYR A 87 22.98 -0.43 4.10
CA TYR A 87 22.29 0.69 4.73
C TYR A 87 22.85 0.85 6.13
N VAL A 88 23.34 2.04 6.47
CA VAL A 88 23.96 2.33 7.76
C VAL A 88 23.31 3.55 8.40
N SER A 89 22.98 3.45 9.69
CA SER A 89 22.53 4.58 10.49
C SER A 89 23.12 4.50 11.89
N PHE A 90 23.38 5.66 12.46
CA PHE A 90 23.66 5.78 13.88
C PHE A 90 22.40 5.48 14.70
N LEU A 91 22.56 4.78 15.81
CA LEU A 91 21.55 4.44 16.80
C LEU A 91 21.99 5.02 18.16
N PRO A 92 21.27 6.02 18.68
CA PRO A 92 21.56 6.59 19.99
C PRO A 92 21.54 5.54 21.11
N GLU A 93 22.31 5.78 22.16
CA GLU A 93 22.36 4.87 23.31
C GLU A 93 20.98 4.70 23.96
N GLY A 94 20.67 3.47 24.39
CA GLY A 94 19.40 3.12 25.05
C GLY A 94 18.20 2.92 24.11
N LYS A 95 18.35 3.09 22.80
CA LYS A 95 17.29 2.83 21.81
C LYS A 95 17.32 1.41 21.26
N SER A 96 16.14 0.85 20.99
CA SER A 96 15.99 -0.44 20.30
C SER A 96 16.37 -0.32 18.82
N VAL A 97 16.79 -1.43 18.21
CA VAL A 97 17.08 -1.48 16.76
C VAL A 97 15.85 -1.13 15.92
N LEU A 98 14.65 -1.43 16.42
CA LEU A 98 13.37 -1.06 15.80
C LEU A 98 13.06 0.44 15.91
N GLU A 99 13.77 1.16 16.79
CA GLU A 99 13.70 2.62 16.95
C GLU A 99 14.83 3.33 16.19
N CYS A 100 15.45 2.67 15.21
CA CYS A 100 16.49 3.28 14.38
C CYS A 100 15.98 4.62 13.79
N PRO A 101 16.74 5.72 13.94
CA PRO A 101 16.33 7.04 13.45
C PRO A 101 16.13 7.10 11.92
N ASP A 102 16.89 6.31 11.16
CA ASP A 102 16.73 6.25 9.70
C ASP A 102 15.46 5.45 9.35
N PRO A 103 14.41 6.11 8.82
CA PRO A 103 13.16 5.43 8.49
C PRO A 103 13.37 4.34 7.43
N ARG A 104 14.35 4.49 6.51
CA ARG A 104 14.61 3.50 5.47
C ARG A 104 15.06 2.16 6.06
N ILE A 105 15.91 2.21 7.10
CA ILE A 105 16.37 0.99 7.80
C ILE A 105 15.24 0.38 8.62
N ARG A 106 14.48 1.19 9.35
CA ARG A 106 13.36 0.70 10.16
C ARG A 106 12.29 0.02 9.31
N ASP A 107 11.92 0.66 8.21
CA ASP A 107 10.90 0.14 7.29
C ASP A 107 11.41 -1.13 6.61
N LEU A 108 12.67 -1.17 6.17
CA LEU A 108 13.30 -2.37 5.63
C LEU A 108 13.33 -3.52 6.65
N ILE A 109 13.69 -3.27 7.91
CA ILE A 109 13.66 -4.28 8.97
C ILE A 109 12.24 -4.82 9.16
N PHE A 110 11.26 -3.93 9.33
CA PHE A 110 9.86 -4.31 9.52
C PHE A 110 9.34 -5.17 8.36
N GLU A 111 9.73 -4.78 7.15
CA GLU A 111 9.35 -5.45 5.92
C GLU A 111 10.00 -6.84 5.78
N LEU A 112 11.28 -6.99 6.14
CA LEU A 112 11.98 -8.27 6.11
C LEU A 112 11.50 -9.24 7.21
N THR A 113 11.01 -8.72 8.34
CA THR A 113 10.53 -9.56 9.46
C THR A 113 9.02 -9.80 9.44
N ALA A 114 8.26 -9.08 8.62
CA ALA A 114 6.80 -9.02 8.68
C ALA A 114 6.28 -8.69 10.11
N GLY A 115 7.01 -7.85 10.84
CA GLY A 115 6.70 -7.44 12.21
C GLY A 115 6.94 -8.52 13.27
N LEU A 116 7.72 -9.57 12.98
CA LEU A 116 8.18 -10.53 13.98
C LEU A 116 9.27 -9.93 14.88
N ASP A 117 9.34 -10.41 16.12
CA ASP A 117 10.32 -9.96 17.10
C ASP A 117 11.75 -10.34 16.70
N LEU A 118 12.69 -9.43 16.99
CA LEU A 118 14.11 -9.61 16.75
C LEU A 118 14.81 -10.16 17.99
N PHE A 119 15.71 -11.10 17.78
CA PHE A 119 16.55 -11.71 18.80
C PHE A 119 18.03 -11.57 18.44
N PRO A 120 18.92 -11.38 19.41
CA PRO A 120 20.35 -11.50 19.19
C PRO A 120 20.68 -12.91 18.70
N LEU A 121 21.16 -13.02 17.46
CA LEU A 121 21.52 -14.28 16.81
C LEU A 121 22.94 -14.70 17.20
N LEU A 122 23.91 -13.80 17.06
CA LEU A 122 25.31 -14.02 17.43
C LEU A 122 26.04 -12.71 17.65
N SER A 123 27.19 -12.77 18.33
CA SER A 123 28.06 -11.62 18.56
C SER A 123 29.51 -11.93 18.24
N LEU A 124 30.27 -10.89 17.85
CA LEU A 124 31.73 -10.97 17.72
C LEU A 124 32.40 -9.72 18.25
N LYS A 125 33.65 -9.87 18.70
CA LYS A 125 34.50 -8.76 19.11
C LYS A 125 35.69 -8.65 18.17
N GLN A 126 36.12 -7.44 17.86
CA GLN A 126 37.28 -7.24 17.01
C GLN A 126 38.08 -6.01 17.42
N LYS A 127 39.40 -6.12 17.28
CA LYS A 127 40.31 -4.97 17.28
C LYS A 127 40.62 -4.66 15.82
N ARG A 128 40.23 -3.47 15.38
CA ARG A 128 40.36 -2.99 14.00
C ARG A 128 41.41 -1.89 13.93
N MET A 129 42.38 -2.02 13.03
CA MET A 129 43.27 -0.95 12.62
C MET A 129 42.81 -0.42 11.25
N ILE A 130 42.52 0.88 11.20
CA ILE A 130 42.03 1.57 10.01
C ILE A 130 43.14 2.46 9.45
N ARG A 131 43.37 2.40 8.13
CA ARG A 131 44.23 3.35 7.40
C ARG A 131 43.59 3.78 6.09
N GLN A 132 43.74 5.04 5.75
CA GLN A 132 43.37 5.56 4.43
C GLN A 132 44.47 5.24 3.42
N VAL A 133 44.06 4.86 2.21
CA VAL A 133 44.94 4.60 1.08
C VAL A 133 44.83 5.76 0.09
N LYS A 134 45.95 6.40 -0.21
CA LYS A 134 45.98 7.57 -1.08
C LYS A 134 46.96 7.41 -2.24
N MET A 135 46.59 7.99 -3.39
CA MET A 135 47.46 8.18 -4.54
C MET A 135 47.58 9.69 -4.78
N GLY A 136 48.66 10.30 -4.30
CA GLY A 136 48.72 11.76 -4.14
C GLY A 136 47.66 12.25 -3.15
N GLU A 137 46.81 13.19 -3.56
CA GLU A 137 45.71 13.72 -2.74
C GLU A 137 44.42 12.86 -2.78
N ARG A 138 44.32 11.94 -3.75
CA ARG A 138 43.10 11.15 -4.01
C ARG A 138 42.90 10.07 -2.95
N LEU A 139 41.73 10.04 -2.28
CA LEU A 139 41.37 8.97 -1.33
C LEU A 139 40.79 7.77 -2.08
N VAL A 140 41.64 6.76 -2.31
CA VAL A 140 41.33 5.61 -3.14
C VAL A 140 40.53 4.56 -2.37
N ALA A 141 40.99 4.20 -1.17
CA ALA A 141 40.40 3.12 -0.38
C ALA A 141 40.63 3.33 1.13
N GLU A 142 40.00 2.51 1.96
CA GLU A 142 40.38 2.30 3.36
C GLU A 142 40.79 0.84 3.56
N THR A 143 41.85 0.61 4.32
CA THR A 143 42.24 -0.71 4.76
C THR A 143 41.81 -0.96 6.19
N TYR A 144 41.41 -2.20 6.46
CA TYR A 144 41.10 -2.67 7.80
C TYR A 144 41.90 -3.93 8.11
N LEU A 145 42.80 -3.84 9.09
CA LEU A 145 43.47 -5.00 9.66
C LEU A 145 42.77 -5.36 10.97
N ASP A 146 42.12 -6.52 10.98
CA ASP A 146 41.26 -6.96 12.07
C ASP A 146 41.83 -8.18 12.78
N ARG A 147 41.83 -8.13 14.12
CA ARG A 147 41.93 -9.32 14.97
C ARG A 147 40.55 -9.62 15.53
N VAL A 148 39.92 -10.68 15.03
CA VAL A 148 38.53 -11.06 15.34
C VAL A 148 38.49 -12.17 16.38
N ASN A 149 37.59 -12.05 17.34
CA ASN A 149 37.28 -13.03 18.36
C ASN A 149 35.80 -13.44 18.24
N LEU A 150 35.57 -14.72 17.96
CA LEU A 150 34.27 -15.35 17.92
C LEU A 150 34.06 -16.20 19.17
N LYS A 151 32.93 -16.02 19.86
CA LYS A 151 32.52 -16.85 21.00
C LYS A 151 31.13 -17.41 20.77
N SER A 152 30.97 -18.73 20.88
CA SER A 152 29.67 -19.40 20.74
C SER A 152 29.67 -20.75 21.48
N GLY A 153 28.71 -20.95 22.39
CA GLY A 153 28.50 -22.23 23.10
C GLY A 153 29.75 -22.77 23.80
N GLY A 154 30.51 -21.92 24.48
CA GLY A 154 31.75 -22.28 25.18
C GLY A 154 32.99 -22.46 24.28
N ARG A 155 32.85 -22.34 22.95
CA ARG A 155 33.98 -22.35 22.01
C ARG A 155 34.42 -20.93 21.70
N GLU A 156 35.73 -20.75 21.56
CA GLU A 156 36.36 -19.50 21.16
C GLU A 156 37.22 -19.74 19.91
N LYS A 157 37.16 -18.84 18.94
CA LYS A 157 38.00 -18.87 17.74
C LYS A 157 38.54 -17.47 17.47
N HIS A 158 39.85 -17.39 17.31
CA HIS A 158 40.54 -16.19 16.85
C HIS A 158 40.96 -16.35 15.39
N TYR A 159 40.86 -15.28 14.63
CA TYR A 159 41.45 -15.19 13.30
C TYR A 159 41.76 -13.74 12.96
N ASN A 160 42.69 -13.57 12.02
CA ASN A 160 43.09 -12.27 11.52
C ASN A 160 42.56 -12.10 10.10
N GLU A 161 42.08 -10.90 9.77
CA GLU A 161 41.56 -10.57 8.44
C GLU A 161 42.06 -9.19 8.00
N PHE A 162 42.39 -9.05 6.72
CA PHE A 162 42.73 -7.79 6.08
C PHE A 162 41.68 -7.46 5.01
N GLU A 163 41.14 -6.26 5.03
CA GLU A 163 40.14 -5.76 4.08
C GLU A 163 40.69 -4.53 3.37
N ILE A 164 40.34 -4.36 2.10
CA ILE A 164 40.47 -3.11 1.35
C ILE A 164 39.09 -2.75 0.83
N GLU A 165 38.51 -1.65 1.34
CA GLU A 165 37.21 -1.13 0.91
C GLU A 165 37.42 0.08 0.02
N LEU A 166 36.87 0.03 -1.19
CA LEU A 166 37.01 1.09 -2.18
C LEU A 166 36.18 2.31 -1.77
N LYS A 167 36.75 3.51 -1.86
CA LYS A 167 36.05 4.78 -1.64
C LYS A 167 35.66 5.43 -2.96
N SER A 168 34.88 6.51 -2.90
CA SER A 168 34.26 7.15 -4.06
C SER A 168 35.23 7.59 -5.17
N GLU A 169 36.50 7.88 -4.84
CA GLU A 169 37.51 8.31 -5.80
C GLU A 169 38.42 7.17 -6.30
N GLY A 170 38.26 5.96 -5.75
CA GLY A 170 39.00 4.78 -6.18
C GLY A 170 38.31 4.03 -7.32
N SER A 171 39.10 3.47 -8.24
CA SER A 171 38.60 2.62 -9.33
C SER A 171 38.75 1.13 -9.01
N GLN A 172 38.08 0.29 -9.80
CA GLN A 172 38.20 -1.16 -9.66
C GLN A 172 39.61 -1.65 -10.03
N GLU A 173 40.29 -0.97 -10.96
CA GLU A 173 41.70 -1.21 -11.28
C GLU A 173 42.60 -0.89 -10.09
N ASP A 174 42.33 0.19 -9.36
CA ASP A 174 43.09 0.53 -8.14
C ASP A 174 43.00 -0.62 -7.12
N LEU A 175 41.79 -1.16 -6.91
CA LEU A 175 41.54 -2.31 -6.02
C LEU A 175 42.29 -3.56 -6.48
N GLU A 176 42.25 -3.87 -7.77
CA GLU A 176 42.91 -5.05 -8.33
C GLU A 176 44.44 -4.95 -8.23
N ILE A 177 45.03 -3.77 -8.44
CA ILE A 177 46.48 -3.55 -8.24
C ILE A 177 46.88 -3.86 -6.80
N MET A 178 46.15 -3.31 -5.82
CA MET A 178 46.43 -3.55 -4.40
C MET A 178 46.24 -5.03 -4.03
N ARG A 179 45.17 -5.66 -4.53
CA ARG A 179 44.89 -7.08 -4.32
C ARG A 179 46.00 -7.99 -4.87
N VAL A 180 46.42 -7.77 -6.12
CA VAL A 180 47.50 -8.55 -6.75
C VAL A 180 48.82 -8.36 -6.02
N PHE A 181 49.11 -7.14 -5.56
CA PHE A 181 50.31 -6.87 -4.76
C PHE A 181 50.30 -7.68 -3.45
N LEU A 182 49.19 -7.66 -2.72
CA LEU A 182 49.04 -8.39 -1.45
C LEU A 182 49.24 -9.89 -1.61
N LEU A 183 48.58 -10.50 -2.59
CA LEU A 183 48.67 -11.94 -2.84
C LEU A 183 50.08 -12.40 -3.28
N ARG A 184 50.90 -11.50 -3.83
CA ARG A 184 52.28 -11.82 -4.25
C ARG A 184 53.32 -11.70 -3.13
N HIS A 185 53.09 -10.83 -2.15
CA HIS A 185 54.10 -10.48 -1.16
C HIS A 185 53.81 -11.01 0.24
N TYR A 186 52.58 -11.41 0.52
CA TYR A 186 52.14 -11.91 1.82
C TYR A 186 51.44 -13.25 1.67
N ASN A 187 51.51 -14.10 2.71
CA ASN A 187 50.78 -15.37 2.72
C ASN A 187 49.31 -15.14 3.08
N LEU A 188 48.54 -14.63 2.12
CA LEU A 188 47.14 -14.28 2.31
C LEU A 188 46.22 -15.23 1.53
N ALA A 189 45.13 -15.65 2.17
CA ALA A 189 44.08 -16.43 1.51
C ALA A 189 42.85 -15.55 1.26
N GLU A 190 42.30 -15.57 0.05
CA GLU A 190 41.09 -14.79 -0.24
C GLU A 190 39.91 -15.25 0.61
N SER A 191 39.14 -14.29 1.10
CA SER A 191 38.04 -14.52 2.01
C SER A 191 36.72 -14.42 1.24
N HIS A 192 36.13 -15.57 0.93
CA HIS A 192 34.86 -15.68 0.20
C HIS A 192 33.64 -15.33 1.09
N PHE A 193 33.84 -15.25 2.40
CA PHE A 193 32.79 -15.07 3.40
C PHE A 193 32.96 -13.76 4.14
N SER A 194 31.85 -13.08 4.38
CA SER A 194 31.75 -11.99 5.35
C SER A 194 32.06 -12.48 6.77
N LYS A 195 32.36 -11.54 7.67
CA LYS A 195 32.54 -11.84 9.10
C LYS A 195 31.28 -12.48 9.71
N PHE A 196 30.10 -12.02 9.29
CA PHE A 196 28.82 -12.62 9.66
C PHE A 196 28.75 -14.08 9.23
N GLU A 197 29.03 -14.37 7.95
CA GLU A 197 29.00 -15.73 7.43
C GLU A 197 29.96 -16.66 8.15
N ARG A 198 31.20 -16.21 8.41
CA ARG A 198 32.18 -16.98 9.19
C ARG A 198 31.72 -17.22 10.62
N ALA A 199 31.19 -16.20 11.29
CA ALA A 199 30.69 -16.31 12.64
C ALA A 199 29.50 -17.29 12.72
N TYR A 200 28.62 -17.24 11.72
CA TYR A 200 27.48 -18.13 11.61
C TYR A 200 27.90 -19.58 11.33
N LEU A 201 28.82 -19.82 10.39
CA LEU A 201 29.39 -21.16 10.14
C LEU A 201 30.04 -21.74 11.40
N PHE A 202 30.80 -20.91 12.13
CA PHE A 202 31.42 -21.30 13.40
C PHE A 202 30.38 -21.65 14.46
N MET A 203 29.33 -20.82 14.62
CA MET A 203 28.23 -21.03 15.55
C MET A 203 27.54 -22.37 15.27
N GLU A 204 27.20 -22.64 14.01
CA GLU A 204 26.47 -23.84 13.58
C GLU A 204 27.36 -25.08 13.36
N LYS A 205 28.68 -24.96 13.53
CA LYS A 205 29.67 -26.04 13.28
C LYS A 205 29.62 -26.58 11.84
N LEU A 206 29.45 -25.69 10.88
CA LEU A 206 29.37 -26.04 9.47
C LEU A 206 30.76 -25.98 8.81
N PRO A 207 31.05 -26.83 7.81
CA PRO A 207 32.24 -26.71 6.99
C PRO A 207 32.17 -25.43 6.14
N GLU A 208 33.32 -24.95 5.65
CA GLU A 208 33.35 -23.76 4.78
C GLU A 208 32.75 -24.03 3.39
N ASN A 209 32.80 -25.26 2.89
CA ASN A 209 32.23 -25.63 1.59
C ASN A 209 30.82 -26.24 1.75
N THR A 210 29.81 -25.38 1.95
CA THR A 210 28.41 -25.80 2.12
C THR A 210 27.68 -25.93 0.79
N PHE A 211 26.72 -26.85 0.71
CA PHE A 211 25.87 -27.04 -0.48
C PHE A 211 24.82 -25.92 -0.62
N LEU A 212 24.35 -25.41 0.52
CA LEU A 212 23.42 -24.29 0.63
C LEU A 212 24.16 -23.01 1.03
N SER A 213 23.82 -21.90 0.39
CA SER A 213 24.14 -20.56 0.92
C SER A 213 23.42 -20.33 2.25
N LEU A 214 23.83 -19.31 3.02
CA LEU A 214 23.13 -18.96 4.26
C LEU A 214 21.66 -18.59 4.04
N ARG A 215 21.37 -17.86 2.95
CA ARG A 215 19.99 -17.54 2.56
C ARG A 215 19.16 -18.80 2.34
N GLU A 216 19.69 -19.74 1.55
CA GLU A 216 19.00 -20.99 1.24
C GLU A 216 18.84 -21.89 2.47
N ARG A 217 19.85 -21.89 3.35
CA ARG A 217 19.77 -22.60 4.62
C ARG A 217 18.69 -22.01 5.51
N ALA A 218 18.63 -20.69 5.66
CA ALA A 218 17.58 -20.01 6.43
C ALA A 218 16.20 -20.37 5.86
N PHE A 219 16.06 -20.25 4.54
CA PHE A 219 14.83 -20.59 3.82
C PHE A 219 14.41 -22.04 4.07
N CYS A 220 15.31 -23.00 3.90
CA CYS A 220 15.02 -24.41 4.15
C CYS A 220 14.73 -24.66 5.63
N ALA A 221 15.44 -24.02 6.56
CA ALA A 221 15.23 -24.20 7.99
C ALA A 221 13.81 -23.79 8.41
N GLN A 222 13.27 -22.72 7.84
CA GLN A 222 11.88 -22.30 8.07
C GLN A 222 10.85 -23.35 7.62
N LEU A 223 11.17 -24.11 6.58
CA LEU A 223 10.28 -25.12 6.01
C LEU A 223 10.48 -26.50 6.65
N ALA A 224 11.67 -26.78 7.19
CA ALA A 224 12.04 -28.11 7.63
C ALA A 224 11.17 -28.68 8.75
N SER A 225 10.49 -27.83 9.54
CA SER A 225 9.56 -28.29 10.57
C SER A 225 8.18 -28.69 10.03
N GLN A 226 7.88 -28.39 8.76
CA GLN A 226 6.57 -28.60 8.16
C GLN A 226 6.41 -30.06 7.71
N LYS A 227 5.26 -30.68 8.00
CA LYS A 227 5.00 -32.09 7.65
C LYS A 227 4.47 -32.31 6.22
N ASN A 228 4.73 -31.36 5.32
CA ASN A 228 4.30 -31.42 3.93
C ASN A 228 5.48 -31.70 2.97
N MET A 229 5.18 -31.83 1.67
CA MET A 229 6.16 -32.08 0.62
C MET A 229 7.32 -31.08 0.66
N TYR A 230 7.05 -29.78 0.84
CA TYR A 230 8.10 -28.77 0.87
C TYR A 230 8.97 -28.85 2.12
N GLY A 231 8.40 -29.24 3.26
CA GLY A 231 9.18 -29.49 4.47
C GLY A 231 10.09 -30.71 4.34
N LYS A 232 9.60 -31.81 3.75
CA LYS A 232 10.43 -32.98 3.39
C LYS A 232 11.57 -32.59 2.44
N GLN A 233 11.28 -31.82 1.40
CA GLN A 233 12.31 -31.33 0.46
C GLN A 233 13.37 -30.48 1.18
N ALA A 234 12.95 -29.58 2.06
CA ALA A 234 13.86 -28.76 2.85
C ALA A 234 14.73 -29.59 3.81
N GLN A 235 14.16 -30.59 4.48
CA GLN A 235 14.92 -31.53 5.33
C GLN A 235 15.96 -32.30 4.53
N ILE A 236 15.61 -32.80 3.33
CA ILE A 236 16.56 -33.47 2.43
C ILE A 236 17.72 -32.52 2.08
N LEU A 237 17.41 -31.28 1.68
CA LEU A 237 18.44 -30.31 1.30
C LEU A 237 19.37 -29.94 2.46
N ILE A 238 18.83 -29.76 3.68
CA ILE A 238 19.62 -29.51 4.88
C ILE A 238 20.48 -30.72 5.25
N GLY A 239 19.93 -31.93 5.15
CA GLY A 239 20.66 -33.16 5.46
C GLY A 239 21.81 -33.42 4.49
N LEU A 240 21.56 -33.24 3.19
CA LEU A 240 22.60 -33.30 2.15
C LEU A 240 23.70 -32.27 2.39
N ASP A 241 23.32 -31.07 2.81
CA ASP A 241 24.24 -30.00 3.12
C ASP A 241 25.09 -30.25 4.38
N ARG A 242 24.54 -30.98 5.36
CA ARG A 242 25.26 -31.46 6.55
C ARG A 242 26.08 -32.73 6.29
N GLY A 243 26.11 -33.21 5.05
CA GLY A 243 26.94 -34.35 4.63
C GLY A 243 26.27 -35.72 4.76
N GLN A 244 24.97 -35.79 5.03
CA GLN A 244 24.24 -37.07 5.08
C GLN A 244 24.12 -37.70 3.69
N THR A 245 24.18 -39.03 3.63
CA THR A 245 24.08 -39.77 2.37
C THR A 245 22.63 -39.88 1.89
N CYS A 246 22.43 -40.20 0.61
CA CYS A 246 21.07 -40.40 0.07
C CYS A 246 20.40 -41.62 0.73
N GLU A 247 21.20 -42.63 1.09
CA GLU A 247 20.81 -43.83 1.81
C GLU A 247 20.28 -43.48 3.21
N GLU A 248 21.06 -42.74 4.00
CA GLU A 248 20.68 -42.28 5.34
C GLU A 248 19.39 -41.45 5.33
N LEU A 249 19.30 -40.49 4.41
CA LEU A 249 18.10 -39.65 4.27
C LEU A 249 16.89 -40.43 3.80
N SER A 250 17.08 -41.43 2.94
CA SER A 250 16.02 -42.31 2.47
C SER A 250 15.42 -43.12 3.62
N GLN A 251 16.27 -43.66 4.51
CA GLN A 251 15.84 -44.39 5.70
C GLN A 251 15.17 -43.46 6.72
N LEU A 252 15.75 -42.28 6.98
CA LEU A 252 15.26 -41.33 7.97
C LEU A 252 13.91 -40.73 7.60
N LEU A 253 13.76 -40.30 6.33
CA LEU A 253 12.58 -39.56 5.85
C LEU A 253 11.56 -40.44 5.13
N LYS A 254 11.86 -41.73 4.95
CA LYS A 254 11.05 -42.70 4.20
C LYS A 254 10.76 -42.24 2.76
N VAL A 255 11.73 -41.60 2.12
CA VAL A 255 11.65 -41.14 0.71
C VAL A 255 12.56 -42.00 -0.16
N PRO A 256 12.14 -42.44 -1.36
CA PRO A 256 13.00 -43.21 -2.25
C PRO A 256 14.29 -42.46 -2.61
N GLN A 257 15.43 -43.15 -2.64
CA GLN A 257 16.71 -42.54 -3.02
C GLN A 257 16.68 -41.87 -4.40
N THR A 258 15.91 -42.43 -5.35
CA THR A 258 15.69 -41.85 -6.68
C THR A 258 15.06 -40.46 -6.59
N GLY A 259 14.08 -40.28 -5.69
CA GLY A 259 13.45 -38.98 -5.40
C GLY A 259 14.44 -37.97 -4.80
N ILE A 260 15.28 -38.41 -3.87
CA ILE A 260 16.33 -37.55 -3.26
C ILE A 260 17.35 -37.09 -4.32
N LYS A 261 17.81 -38.02 -5.18
CA LYS A 261 18.74 -37.70 -6.27
C LYS A 261 18.11 -36.73 -7.28
N ALA A 262 16.84 -36.93 -7.64
CA ALA A 262 16.11 -36.04 -8.53
C ALA A 262 15.94 -34.63 -7.93
N LEU A 263 15.57 -34.53 -6.64
CA LEU A 263 15.49 -33.25 -5.94
C LEU A 263 16.83 -32.53 -5.91
N ARG A 264 17.92 -33.24 -5.57
CA ARG A 264 19.27 -32.68 -5.56
C ARG A 264 19.66 -32.12 -6.93
N SER A 265 19.37 -32.85 -8.01
CA SER A 265 19.63 -32.38 -9.38
C SER A 265 18.80 -31.14 -9.72
N LYS A 266 17.49 -31.18 -9.46
CA LYS A 266 16.57 -30.06 -9.70
C LYS A 266 17.00 -28.81 -8.92
N PHE A 267 17.45 -28.96 -7.68
CA PHE A 267 17.94 -27.86 -6.85
C PHE A 267 19.26 -27.29 -7.37
N LYS A 268 20.18 -28.11 -7.90
CA LYS A 268 21.42 -27.59 -8.52
C LYS A 268 21.13 -26.64 -9.68
N GLU A 269 20.11 -26.94 -10.49
CA GLU A 269 19.72 -26.13 -11.64
C GLU A 269 18.87 -24.91 -11.26
N LYS A 270 17.83 -25.11 -10.43
CA LYS A 270 16.79 -24.11 -10.18
C LYS A 270 16.94 -23.38 -8.85
N ARG A 271 17.85 -23.82 -7.98
CA ARG A 271 18.03 -23.31 -6.60
C ARG A 271 16.69 -23.19 -5.87
N LEU A 272 16.43 -22.07 -5.18
CA LEU A 272 15.18 -21.84 -4.46
C LEU A 272 13.93 -21.82 -5.37
N SER A 273 14.06 -21.58 -6.67
CA SER A 273 12.92 -21.55 -7.61
C SER A 273 12.20 -22.91 -7.79
N ILE A 274 12.65 -23.96 -7.08
CA ILE A 274 11.88 -25.20 -6.93
C ILE A 274 10.67 -25.06 -6.01
N PHE A 275 10.62 -24.01 -5.17
CA PHE A 275 9.52 -23.70 -4.27
C PHE A 275 8.60 -22.65 -4.91
N PRO A 276 7.26 -22.78 -4.78
CA PRO A 276 6.32 -21.92 -5.52
C PRO A 276 6.24 -20.48 -5.00
N PHE A 277 6.73 -20.22 -3.78
CA PHE A 277 6.67 -18.93 -3.09
C PHE A 277 7.98 -18.13 -3.14
N THR A 278 8.91 -18.48 -4.04
CA THR A 278 10.15 -17.73 -4.24
C THR A 278 9.97 -16.72 -5.36
N THR A 279 9.27 -15.62 -5.08
CA THR A 279 8.97 -14.55 -6.06
C THR A 279 9.86 -13.33 -5.92
N TYR A 280 10.94 -13.44 -5.14
CA TYR A 280 11.93 -12.38 -4.95
C TYR A 280 12.77 -12.12 -6.21
N LYS A 281 12.23 -11.40 -7.21
CA LYS A 281 13.01 -10.45 -8.02
C LYS A 281 12.18 -9.43 -8.82
N GLU A 282 12.62 -8.18 -8.63
CA GLU A 282 12.64 -6.98 -9.48
C GLU A 282 11.34 -6.22 -9.82
N LYS A 283 11.23 -5.06 -9.14
CA LYS A 283 10.67 -3.77 -9.59
C LYS A 283 9.18 -3.73 -9.94
N ASP A 284 8.37 -3.80 -8.90
CA ASP A 284 7.35 -2.78 -8.57
C ASP A 284 6.69 -3.24 -7.26
N CYS A 285 7.03 -2.56 -6.16
CA CYS A 285 6.42 -2.82 -4.86
C CYS A 285 5.63 -1.60 -4.43
N GLU A 286 4.30 -1.64 -4.61
CA GLU A 286 3.40 -0.81 -3.81
C GLU A 286 3.40 -1.36 -2.37
N PHE A 287 3.96 -0.56 -1.47
CA PHE A 287 3.93 -0.81 -0.05
C PHE A 287 2.56 -0.35 0.50
N HIS A 288 1.73 -1.27 0.95
CA HIS A 288 0.53 -0.94 1.74
C HIS A 288 0.94 -0.82 3.21
N LEU A 289 1.32 0.40 3.62
CA LEU A 289 1.54 0.76 5.03
C LEU A 289 0.18 0.72 5.74
N LEU A 290 -0.13 -0.40 6.40
CA LEU A 290 -1.27 -0.51 7.31
C LEU A 290 -0.85 0.00 8.69
N VAL A 291 -1.06 1.28 8.97
CA VAL A 291 -1.47 1.71 10.32
C VAL A 291 -2.51 2.81 10.23
N GLY A 292 -3.72 2.46 10.66
CA GLY A 292 -4.73 3.35 11.22
C GLY A 292 -5.37 4.32 10.24
N LYS A 293 -6.64 4.08 9.88
CA LYS A 293 -7.66 5.12 10.08
C LYS A 293 -9.10 4.67 9.95
N ASN A 294 -9.90 5.46 10.66
CA ASN A 294 -11.07 5.00 11.34
C ASN A 294 -12.34 5.08 10.51
N HIS A 295 -12.93 3.96 10.09
CA HIS A 295 -14.36 3.90 9.77
C HIS A 295 -15.01 2.56 10.07
N ILE A 296 -15.92 2.56 11.04
CA ILE A 296 -17.18 1.82 10.91
C ILE A 296 -18.14 2.78 10.23
N LEU A 297 -19.06 2.26 9.44
CA LEU A 297 -20.18 3.05 9.00
C LEU A 297 -21.50 2.35 9.30
N LYS A 298 -22.46 3.25 9.39
CA LYS A 298 -23.75 3.22 10.08
C LYS A 298 -24.75 2.41 9.26
N LYS A 299 -25.92 1.93 9.69
CA LYS A 299 -26.67 1.91 10.95
C LYS A 299 -27.85 0.94 10.71
N GLY A 300 -28.40 0.25 11.71
CA GLY A 300 -28.39 0.66 13.10
C GLY A 300 -28.28 -0.46 14.12
N LYS A 301 -27.26 -0.33 14.99
CA LYS A 301 -27.41 -0.33 16.45
C LYS A 301 -26.20 0.44 17.02
N LYS A 302 -26.52 1.41 17.89
CA LYS A 302 -25.70 2.25 18.79
C LYS A 302 -24.16 2.35 18.56
N GLU A 303 -23.69 3.59 18.46
CA GLU A 303 -22.30 4.09 18.49
C GLU A 303 -21.20 3.11 18.97
N ALA A 304 -20.15 2.89 18.16
CA ALA A 304 -18.87 2.39 18.64
C ALA A 304 -17.72 3.03 17.84
N GLY A 305 -16.87 3.79 18.53
CA GLY A 305 -15.60 4.26 17.99
C GLY A 305 -14.66 3.11 17.62
N PHE A 306 -13.51 3.43 17.05
CA PHE A 306 -12.62 2.43 16.45
C PHE A 306 -12.30 1.24 17.34
N LYS A 307 -12.83 0.10 16.95
CA LYS A 307 -12.63 -1.19 17.59
C LYS A 307 -11.98 -2.10 16.57
N ARG A 308 -10.96 -2.84 17.02
CA ARG A 308 -10.48 -4.03 16.29
C ARG A 308 -11.67 -4.98 16.09
N TRP A 309 -11.79 -5.55 14.89
CA TRP A 309 -12.92 -6.39 14.47
C TRP A 309 -12.91 -7.74 15.16
N ASP A 310 -14.00 -8.17 15.76
CA ASP A 310 -14.22 -9.59 15.95
C ASP A 310 -14.73 -10.22 14.63
N PRO A 311 -14.36 -11.49 14.36
CA PRO A 311 -14.71 -12.17 13.10
C PRO A 311 -16.22 -12.26 12.86
N GLU A 312 -16.98 -12.51 13.92
CA GLU A 312 -18.44 -12.62 13.87
C GLU A 312 -19.08 -11.29 13.47
N SER A 313 -18.61 -10.18 14.06
CA SER A 313 -19.02 -8.84 13.64
C SER A 313 -18.66 -8.55 12.19
N LEU A 314 -17.51 -9.02 11.69
CA LEU A 314 -17.10 -8.82 10.29
C LEU A 314 -17.99 -9.59 9.30
N LEU A 315 -18.46 -10.79 9.66
CA LEU A 315 -19.42 -11.54 8.86
C LEU A 315 -20.79 -10.89 8.79
N GLU A 316 -21.30 -10.48 9.95
CA GLU A 316 -22.58 -9.76 10.04
C GLU A 316 -22.51 -8.49 9.20
N TYR A 317 -21.36 -7.82 9.25
CA TYR A 317 -21.10 -6.62 8.49
C TYR A 317 -21.24 -6.78 6.98
N TYR A 318 -20.57 -7.78 6.43
CA TYR A 318 -20.50 -8.03 5.00
C TYR A 318 -21.62 -8.96 4.53
N GLU A 319 -22.70 -9.08 5.31
CA GLU A 319 -23.86 -9.94 5.03
C GLU A 319 -23.45 -11.35 4.56
N ALA A 320 -22.33 -11.85 5.07
CA ALA A 320 -21.84 -13.17 4.73
C ALA A 320 -22.79 -14.20 5.34
N ASN A 321 -23.08 -15.28 4.60
CA ASN A 321 -23.96 -16.32 5.10
C ASN A 321 -23.30 -17.02 6.30
N THR A 322 -23.68 -16.60 7.52
CA THR A 322 -23.10 -17.06 8.78
C THR A 322 -23.27 -18.55 8.99
N ASN A 323 -24.42 -19.13 8.61
CA ASN A 323 -24.65 -20.57 8.69
C ASN A 323 -23.72 -21.36 7.77
N ARG A 324 -23.52 -20.86 6.54
CA ARG A 324 -22.58 -21.43 5.57
C ARG A 324 -21.13 -21.27 6.04
N ALA A 325 -20.78 -20.11 6.55
CA ALA A 325 -19.45 -19.80 7.07
C ALA A 325 -19.12 -20.64 8.31
N GLU A 326 -20.05 -20.80 9.25
CA GLU A 326 -19.89 -21.65 10.43
C GLU A 326 -19.84 -23.14 10.08
N LYS A 327 -20.67 -23.62 9.12
CA LYS A 327 -20.54 -24.99 8.61
C LYS A 327 -19.20 -25.24 7.94
N THR A 328 -18.75 -24.31 7.11
CA THR A 328 -17.42 -24.38 6.49
C THR A 328 -16.34 -24.39 7.57
N ARG A 329 -16.44 -23.51 8.57
CA ARG A 329 -15.50 -23.43 9.70
C ARG A 329 -15.49 -24.73 10.48
N GLU A 330 -16.64 -25.30 10.81
CA GLU A 330 -16.78 -26.60 11.46
C GLU A 330 -16.07 -27.67 10.64
N TYR A 331 -16.40 -27.80 9.36
CA TYR A 331 -15.79 -28.78 8.47
C TYR A 331 -14.28 -28.57 8.30
N ALA A 332 -13.82 -27.33 8.18
CA ALA A 332 -12.40 -26.99 8.08
C ALA A 332 -11.66 -27.35 9.38
N LEU A 333 -12.25 -27.09 10.54
CA LEU A 333 -11.67 -27.44 11.83
C LEU A 333 -11.68 -28.94 12.09
N THR A 334 -12.77 -29.65 11.74
CA THR A 334 -12.83 -31.12 11.77
C THR A 334 -11.75 -31.72 10.88
N LEU A 335 -11.64 -31.24 9.64
CA LEU A 335 -10.60 -31.68 8.71
C LEU A 335 -9.20 -31.36 9.24
N PHE A 336 -8.98 -30.19 9.85
CA PHE A 336 -7.70 -29.84 10.47
C PHE A 336 -7.35 -30.78 11.63
N ASP A 337 -8.29 -31.05 12.54
CA ASP A 337 -8.03 -31.91 13.69
C ASP A 337 -7.76 -33.36 13.26
N GLU A 338 -8.56 -33.89 12.32
CA GLU A 338 -8.39 -35.24 11.77
C GLU A 338 -7.11 -35.38 10.93
N LEU A 339 -6.69 -34.32 10.23
CA LEU A 339 -5.49 -34.31 9.40
C LEU A 339 -4.22 -33.85 10.16
N PHE A 340 -4.30 -33.67 11.49
CA PHE A 340 -3.19 -33.17 12.33
C PHE A 340 -1.88 -33.94 12.13
N ILE A 341 -1.95 -35.25 11.92
CA ILE A 341 -0.77 -36.10 11.70
C ILE A 341 0.04 -35.65 10.47
N PHE A 342 -0.64 -35.10 9.45
CA PHE A 342 -0.06 -34.73 8.15
C PHE A 342 0.46 -33.30 8.08
N HIS A 343 -0.10 -32.37 8.86
CA HIS A 343 0.37 -30.98 8.82
C HIS A 343 1.12 -30.55 10.10
N GLY A 344 0.82 -31.16 11.26
CA GLY A 344 1.51 -30.92 12.53
C GLY A 344 1.44 -29.48 13.04
N MET A 345 0.42 -28.73 12.62
CA MET A 345 0.24 -27.31 12.99
C MET A 345 -0.53 -27.17 14.31
N GLY A 346 -0.28 -26.09 15.04
CA GLY A 346 -0.76 -25.89 16.40
C GLY A 346 -2.06 -25.10 16.49
N GLN A 347 -2.34 -24.61 17.70
CA GLN A 347 -3.55 -23.85 18.00
C GLN A 347 -3.60 -22.48 17.30
N GLU A 348 -2.45 -21.84 17.06
CA GLU A 348 -2.38 -20.57 16.33
C GLU A 348 -2.86 -20.75 14.88
N GLU A 349 -2.37 -21.77 14.17
CA GLU A 349 -2.82 -22.08 12.81
C GLU A 349 -4.25 -22.59 12.76
N ARG A 350 -4.68 -23.39 13.76
CA ARG A 350 -6.07 -23.83 13.88
C ARG A 350 -7.02 -22.64 14.00
N LYS A 351 -6.65 -21.65 14.83
CA LYS A 351 -7.38 -20.40 14.98
C LYS A 351 -7.42 -19.64 13.65
N LEU A 352 -6.28 -19.47 12.98
CA LEU A 352 -6.22 -18.80 11.68
C LEU A 352 -7.06 -19.51 10.61
N LEU A 353 -7.06 -20.83 10.57
CA LEU A 353 -7.90 -21.60 9.66
C LEU A 353 -9.38 -21.39 9.94
N GLY A 354 -9.78 -21.44 11.20
CA GLY A 354 -11.16 -21.18 11.60
C GLY A 354 -11.60 -19.78 11.17
N LEU A 355 -10.74 -18.78 11.33
CA LEU A 355 -10.97 -17.41 10.86
C LEU A 355 -11.03 -17.33 9.34
N ALA A 356 -10.15 -18.03 8.62
CA ALA A 356 -10.13 -18.03 7.16
C ALA A 356 -11.40 -18.67 6.60
N ALA A 357 -11.78 -19.86 7.10
CA ALA A 357 -12.97 -20.57 6.70
C ALA A 357 -14.25 -19.77 6.97
N LEU A 358 -14.25 -19.02 8.07
CA LEU A 358 -15.32 -18.10 8.42
C LEU A 358 -15.37 -16.92 7.43
N LEU A 359 -14.25 -16.22 7.22
CA LEU A 359 -14.21 -14.91 6.56
C LEU A 359 -13.93 -14.94 5.04
N LYS A 360 -13.60 -16.10 4.46
CA LYS A 360 -13.25 -16.22 3.03
C LYS A 360 -14.31 -15.71 2.06
N ASP A 361 -15.57 -15.71 2.48
CA ASP A 361 -16.73 -15.37 1.66
C ASP A 361 -17.21 -13.93 1.90
N THR A 362 -16.50 -13.15 2.74
CA THR A 362 -16.86 -11.74 3.05
C THR A 362 -16.85 -10.84 1.82
N GLY A 363 -16.02 -11.15 0.81
CA GLY A 363 -15.99 -10.45 -0.47
C GLY A 363 -17.17 -10.74 -1.39
N ASN A 364 -17.96 -11.80 -1.14
CA ASN A 364 -19.08 -12.19 -2.01
C ASN A 364 -20.16 -11.11 -2.07
N PHE A 365 -20.39 -10.43 -0.95
CA PHE A 365 -21.38 -9.36 -0.88
C PHE A 365 -21.02 -8.18 -1.78
N ILE A 366 -19.72 -7.91 -1.89
CA ILE A 366 -19.20 -6.75 -2.61
C ILE A 366 -19.05 -7.03 -4.12
N PHE A 367 -18.28 -8.05 -4.49
CA PHE A 367 -18.09 -8.45 -5.89
C PHE A 367 -17.97 -9.99 -5.98
N PRO A 368 -19.07 -10.69 -6.28
CA PRO A 368 -19.07 -12.16 -6.39
C PRO A 368 -18.05 -12.72 -7.39
N GLU A 369 -17.79 -12.02 -8.50
CA GLU A 369 -16.87 -12.47 -9.56
C GLU A 369 -15.38 -12.42 -9.14
N GLU A 370 -15.03 -11.54 -8.19
CA GLU A 370 -13.67 -11.40 -7.64
C GLU A 370 -13.65 -11.65 -6.12
N SER A 371 -14.57 -12.48 -5.62
CA SER A 371 -14.84 -12.61 -4.19
C SER A 371 -13.59 -12.91 -3.36
N ASN A 372 -12.76 -13.87 -3.76
CA ASN A 372 -11.54 -14.24 -3.03
C ASN A 372 -10.57 -13.06 -2.89
N ARG A 373 -10.42 -12.28 -3.96
CA ARG A 373 -9.59 -11.08 -3.98
C ARG A 373 -10.19 -10.00 -3.08
N MET A 374 -11.51 -9.81 -3.13
CA MET A 374 -12.18 -8.83 -2.27
C MET A 374 -12.13 -9.23 -0.80
N SER A 375 -12.29 -10.50 -0.45
CA SER A 375 -12.13 -11.02 0.91
C SER A 375 -10.72 -10.77 1.44
N ARG A 376 -9.69 -10.98 0.60
CA ARG A 376 -8.31 -10.60 0.95
C ARG A 376 -8.23 -9.10 1.24
N GLU A 377 -8.73 -8.26 0.35
CA GLU A 377 -8.68 -6.80 0.51
C GLU A 377 -9.40 -6.37 1.78
N ILE A 378 -10.55 -6.97 2.10
CA ILE A 378 -11.26 -6.76 3.36
C ILE A 378 -10.36 -7.13 4.55
N LEU A 379 -9.75 -8.30 4.55
CA LEU A 379 -8.95 -8.77 5.69
C LEU A 379 -7.67 -7.97 5.93
N LEU A 380 -7.00 -7.54 4.85
CA LEU A 380 -5.82 -6.68 4.96
C LEU A 380 -6.19 -5.33 5.56
N THR A 381 -7.41 -4.89 5.34
CA THR A 381 -7.82 -3.57 5.71
C THR A 381 -8.55 -3.48 7.05
N HIS A 382 -9.25 -4.55 7.41
CA HIS A 382 -10.01 -4.69 8.63
C HIS A 382 -9.25 -5.55 9.61
N SER A 383 -8.35 -4.93 10.38
CA SER A 383 -7.53 -5.67 11.34
C SER A 383 -8.42 -6.41 12.35
N ILE A 384 -8.33 -7.73 12.36
CA ILE A 384 -9.04 -8.59 13.31
C ILE A 384 -8.37 -8.47 14.68
N LYS A 385 -9.21 -8.37 15.71
CA LYS A 385 -8.77 -8.22 17.10
C LYS A 385 -7.91 -9.39 17.53
N GLY A 386 -6.71 -9.05 17.98
CA GLY A 386 -5.77 -10.01 18.54
C GLY A 386 -5.03 -10.82 17.50
N LEU A 387 -5.00 -10.38 16.23
CA LEU A 387 -4.04 -10.86 15.24
C LEU A 387 -2.84 -9.93 15.14
N ARG A 388 -1.66 -10.52 15.01
CA ARG A 388 -0.39 -9.86 14.65
C ARG A 388 -0.38 -9.58 13.14
N LEU A 389 0.56 -8.75 12.68
CA LEU A 389 0.66 -8.39 11.26
C LEU A 389 0.83 -9.63 10.37
N HIS A 390 1.80 -10.49 10.68
CA HIS A 390 2.03 -11.70 9.91
C HIS A 390 0.82 -12.65 9.92
N GLU A 391 0.07 -12.74 11.01
CA GLU A 391 -1.18 -13.52 11.11
C GLU A 391 -2.27 -12.96 10.19
N THR A 392 -2.38 -11.62 10.09
CA THR A 392 -3.31 -10.94 9.17
C THR A 392 -2.92 -11.17 7.71
N LEU A 393 -1.63 -11.07 7.39
CA LEU A 393 -1.12 -11.35 6.05
C LEU A 393 -1.32 -12.83 5.67
N MET A 394 -1.11 -13.75 6.61
CA MET A 394 -1.39 -15.18 6.40
C MET A 394 -2.88 -15.42 6.15
N LEU A 395 -3.75 -14.82 6.96
CA LEU A 395 -5.20 -14.95 6.80
C LEU A 395 -5.66 -14.48 5.43
N ALA A 396 -5.22 -13.30 5.00
CA ALA A 396 -5.48 -12.75 3.67
C ALA A 396 -4.99 -13.67 2.54
N LEU A 397 -3.80 -14.25 2.70
CA LEU A 397 -3.21 -15.20 1.74
C LEU A 397 -4.03 -16.51 1.66
N ILE A 398 -4.50 -17.04 2.80
CA ILE A 398 -5.36 -18.23 2.85
C ILE A 398 -6.66 -17.97 2.09
N THR A 399 -7.30 -16.82 2.32
CA THR A 399 -8.57 -16.46 1.68
C THR A 399 -8.46 -16.23 0.18
N GLU A 400 -7.29 -15.91 -0.35
CA GLU A 400 -7.12 -15.81 -1.81
C GLU A 400 -6.83 -17.18 -2.44
N LEU A 401 -6.05 -18.02 -1.77
CA LEU A 401 -5.55 -19.29 -2.32
C LEU A 401 -6.52 -20.47 -2.20
N HIS A 402 -7.66 -20.32 -1.53
CA HIS A 402 -8.56 -21.44 -1.24
C HIS A 402 -9.39 -21.93 -2.44
N ASP A 403 -9.30 -21.30 -3.62
CA ASP A 403 -10.09 -21.71 -4.79
C ASP A 403 -9.81 -23.17 -5.19
N PRO A 404 -10.84 -24.05 -5.20
CA PRO A 404 -10.72 -25.47 -5.52
C PRO A 404 -10.27 -25.81 -6.95
N TYR A 405 -10.20 -24.82 -7.86
CA TYR A 405 -9.71 -25.02 -9.22
C TYR A 405 -8.24 -24.62 -9.39
N VAL A 406 -7.60 -24.05 -8.35
CA VAL A 406 -6.20 -23.65 -8.41
C VAL A 406 -5.30 -24.89 -8.44
N ASN A 407 -4.45 -24.94 -9.48
CA ASN A 407 -3.39 -25.96 -9.62
C ASN A 407 -2.01 -25.36 -9.29
N GLU A 408 -0.96 -26.17 -9.30
CA GLU A 408 0.42 -25.71 -8.97
C GLU A 408 0.88 -24.50 -9.81
N LYS A 409 0.48 -24.41 -11.09
CA LYS A 409 0.78 -23.24 -11.93
C LYS A 409 -0.02 -22.00 -11.52
N GLY A 410 -1.28 -22.19 -11.12
CA GLY A 410 -2.13 -21.15 -10.57
C GLY A 410 -1.58 -20.58 -9.27
N VAL A 411 -1.09 -21.44 -8.36
CA VAL A 411 -0.44 -21.04 -7.10
C VAL A 411 0.76 -20.14 -7.38
N ILE A 412 1.65 -20.52 -8.33
CA ILE A 412 2.81 -19.70 -8.71
C ILE A 412 2.36 -18.34 -9.28
N SER A 413 1.31 -18.31 -10.09
CA SER A 413 0.77 -17.06 -10.63
C SER A 413 0.24 -16.15 -9.53
N ILE A 414 -0.48 -16.71 -8.56
CA ILE A 414 -1.05 -15.97 -7.44
C ILE A 414 0.07 -15.44 -6.54
N PHE A 415 1.07 -16.25 -6.17
CA PHE A 415 2.24 -15.77 -5.41
C PHE A 415 3.08 -14.71 -6.15
N LYS A 416 3.07 -14.70 -7.49
CA LYS A 416 3.71 -13.65 -8.28
C LYS A 416 2.90 -12.35 -8.28
N GLY A 417 1.58 -12.43 -8.30
CA GLY A 417 0.69 -11.27 -8.17
C GLY A 417 0.59 -10.75 -6.74
N LEU A 418 0.79 -11.63 -5.75
CA LEU A 418 0.78 -11.33 -4.34
C LEU A 418 2.15 -10.87 -3.86
N ASN A 419 2.26 -9.56 -3.66
CA ASN A 419 3.49 -8.97 -3.13
C ASN A 419 3.55 -9.04 -1.59
N THR A 420 3.33 -10.23 -1.01
CA THR A 420 3.39 -10.42 0.45
C THR A 420 4.84 -10.68 0.89
N ARG A 421 5.43 -9.80 1.70
CA ARG A 421 6.77 -9.97 2.32
C ARG A 421 6.78 -11.01 3.46
N LEU A 422 5.85 -11.96 3.48
CA LEU A 422 5.79 -13.00 4.50
C LEU A 422 7.02 -13.90 4.44
N PRO A 423 7.59 -14.33 5.58
CA PRO A 423 8.61 -15.36 5.60
C PRO A 423 8.13 -16.65 4.91
N PRO A 424 8.98 -17.35 4.15
CA PRO A 424 8.60 -18.54 3.38
C PRO A 424 7.97 -19.65 4.22
N GLY A 425 8.39 -19.80 5.48
CA GLY A 425 7.75 -20.74 6.42
C GLY A 425 6.27 -20.44 6.64
N LEU A 426 5.91 -19.16 6.79
CA LEU A 426 4.53 -18.71 7.00
C LEU A 426 3.70 -18.81 5.71
N GLN A 427 4.30 -18.51 4.56
CA GLN A 427 3.65 -18.71 3.25
C GLN A 427 3.29 -20.18 3.01
N ASN A 428 4.18 -21.12 3.37
CA ASN A 428 3.92 -22.55 3.25
C ASN A 428 2.79 -23.03 4.18
N LYS A 429 2.74 -22.52 5.42
CA LYS A 429 1.62 -22.80 6.35
C LYS A 429 0.29 -22.29 5.79
N ALA A 430 0.26 -21.04 5.31
CA ALA A 430 -0.93 -20.47 4.69
C ALA A 430 -1.43 -21.29 3.49
N LEU A 431 -0.51 -21.78 2.65
CA LEU A 431 -0.87 -22.63 1.51
C LEU A 431 -1.51 -23.96 1.94
N MET A 432 -1.02 -24.60 3.01
CA MET A 432 -1.65 -25.81 3.57
C MET A 432 -3.05 -25.52 4.11
N LEU A 433 -3.20 -24.42 4.85
CA LEU A 433 -4.50 -24.01 5.41
C LEU A 433 -5.52 -23.66 4.30
N ALA A 434 -5.06 -23.08 3.19
CA ALA A 434 -5.89 -22.82 2.02
C ALA A 434 -6.39 -24.13 1.39
N ALA A 435 -5.54 -25.16 1.30
CA ALA A 435 -5.95 -26.47 0.80
C ALA A 435 -7.03 -27.13 1.67
N ILE A 436 -6.93 -27.02 3.00
CA ILE A 436 -7.95 -27.53 3.93
C ILE A 436 -9.27 -26.75 3.77
N THR A 437 -9.19 -25.42 3.68
CA THR A 437 -10.36 -24.55 3.46
C THR A 437 -11.08 -24.89 2.17
N SER A 438 -10.31 -25.14 1.10
CA SER A 438 -10.82 -25.55 -0.21
C SER A 438 -11.57 -26.88 -0.20
N ILE A 439 -11.15 -27.84 0.63
CA ILE A 439 -11.86 -29.12 0.81
C ILE A 439 -13.15 -28.91 1.59
N ALA A 440 -13.11 -28.12 2.68
CA ALA A 440 -14.28 -27.80 3.48
C ALA A 440 -15.40 -27.14 2.66
N ASP A 441 -15.03 -26.30 1.69
CA ASP A 441 -15.95 -25.73 0.69
C ASP A 441 -16.74 -26.76 -0.09
N LEU A 442 -16.11 -27.88 -0.44
CA LEU A 442 -16.76 -28.91 -1.25
C LEU A 442 -17.88 -29.56 -0.46
N PHE A 443 -17.63 -29.86 0.81
CA PHE A 443 -18.60 -30.44 1.74
C PHE A 443 -19.78 -29.51 1.98
N GLU A 444 -19.50 -28.22 2.20
CA GLU A 444 -20.55 -27.22 2.36
C GLU A 444 -21.39 -27.10 1.08
N ALA A 445 -20.77 -26.96 -0.09
CA ALA A 445 -21.47 -26.79 -1.36
C ALA A 445 -22.29 -28.02 -1.80
N SER A 446 -21.93 -29.22 -1.34
CA SER A 446 -22.69 -30.45 -1.61
C SER A 446 -23.77 -30.75 -0.54
N GLY A 447 -23.82 -29.98 0.55
CA GLY A 447 -24.72 -30.24 1.67
C GLY A 447 -24.38 -31.51 2.44
N THR A 448 -23.13 -31.95 2.40
CA THR A 448 -22.66 -33.16 3.11
C THR A 448 -21.67 -32.80 4.20
N ARG A 449 -21.47 -33.69 5.18
CA ARG A 449 -20.50 -33.46 6.26
C ARG A 449 -19.33 -34.44 6.17
N PRO A 450 -18.10 -34.01 6.50
CA PRO A 450 -16.97 -34.93 6.67
C PRO A 450 -17.26 -35.84 7.87
N GLY A 451 -17.10 -37.14 7.65
CA GLY A 451 -17.14 -38.20 8.65
C GLY A 451 -15.72 -38.60 9.07
N LYS A 452 -15.56 -39.85 9.50
CA LYS A 452 -14.24 -40.33 9.97
C LYS A 452 -13.25 -40.41 8.81
N ILE A 453 -11.99 -40.05 9.09
CA ILE A 453 -10.89 -40.25 8.15
C ILE A 453 -10.23 -41.59 8.44
N LYS A 454 -10.19 -42.47 7.44
CA LYS A 454 -9.48 -43.75 7.50
C LYS A 454 -8.20 -43.65 6.71
N GLN A 455 -7.09 -44.03 7.33
CA GLN A 455 -5.81 -44.14 6.65
C GLN A 455 -5.73 -45.47 5.89
N LEU A 456 -5.55 -45.39 4.58
CA LEU A 456 -5.19 -46.51 3.70
C LEU A 456 -3.68 -46.45 3.39
N GLU A 457 -3.13 -47.47 2.75
CA GLU A 457 -1.68 -47.54 2.45
C GLU A 457 -1.17 -46.32 1.65
N ASP A 458 -1.90 -45.91 0.61
CA ASP A 458 -1.51 -44.81 -0.30
C ASP A 458 -2.54 -43.65 -0.39
N ALA A 459 -3.58 -43.69 0.46
CA ALA A 459 -4.69 -42.74 0.39
C ALA A 459 -5.35 -42.50 1.76
N LEU A 460 -6.08 -41.40 1.88
CA LEU A 460 -6.97 -41.13 3.01
C LEU A 460 -8.39 -41.18 2.51
N GLU A 461 -9.19 -42.05 3.10
CA GLU A 461 -10.63 -42.12 2.83
C GLU A 461 -11.36 -41.23 3.83
N ILE A 462 -12.11 -40.26 3.33
CA ILE A 462 -12.97 -39.39 4.12
C ILE A 462 -14.40 -39.88 3.93
N GLU A 463 -15.02 -40.38 4.99
CA GLU A 463 -16.44 -40.70 4.97
C GLU A 463 -17.25 -39.42 4.73
N ILE A 464 -18.29 -39.50 3.91
CA ILE A 464 -19.22 -38.43 3.58
C ILE A 464 -20.56 -38.83 4.14
N ILE A 465 -21.04 -38.07 5.10
CA ILE A 465 -22.37 -38.29 5.64
C ILE A 465 -23.33 -37.35 4.90
N GLY A 466 -24.27 -37.93 4.14
CA GLY A 466 -25.13 -37.18 3.22
C GLY A 466 -25.52 -37.97 1.96
N ALA A 467 -26.54 -37.49 1.23
CA ALA A 467 -26.95 -38.03 -0.07
C ALA A 467 -25.99 -37.60 -1.21
N LEU A 468 -24.81 -38.23 -1.29
CA LEU A 468 -23.84 -37.96 -2.36
C LEU A 468 -23.82 -39.09 -3.41
N ASN A 469 -23.72 -38.73 -4.69
CA ASN A 469 -23.57 -39.69 -5.79
C ASN A 469 -22.08 -39.91 -6.15
N GLU A 470 -21.75 -41.05 -6.79
CA GLU A 470 -20.37 -41.36 -7.20
C GLU A 470 -19.73 -40.30 -8.11
N LYS A 471 -20.55 -39.57 -8.90
CA LYS A 471 -20.07 -38.47 -9.75
C LYS A 471 -19.57 -37.27 -8.93
N ALA A 472 -20.21 -36.95 -7.82
CA ALA A 472 -19.79 -35.90 -6.90
C ALA A 472 -18.53 -36.29 -6.12
N ALA A 473 -18.39 -37.56 -5.72
CA ALA A 473 -17.15 -38.06 -5.09
C ALA A 473 -15.94 -37.90 -6.03
N LYS A 474 -16.07 -38.24 -7.32
CA LYS A 474 -15.03 -37.99 -8.33
C LYS A 474 -14.73 -36.49 -8.54
N LYS A 475 -15.73 -35.62 -8.39
CA LYS A 475 -15.57 -34.16 -8.44
C LYS A 475 -14.77 -33.65 -7.23
N PHE A 476 -14.98 -34.24 -6.05
CA PHE A 476 -14.22 -33.92 -4.84
C PHE A 476 -12.75 -34.29 -4.98
N GLU A 477 -12.46 -35.49 -5.49
CA GLU A 477 -11.07 -35.90 -5.78
C GLU A 477 -10.39 -34.95 -6.77
N THR A 478 -11.12 -34.50 -7.79
CA THR A 478 -10.58 -33.58 -8.81
C THR A 478 -10.28 -32.19 -8.25
N LYS A 479 -11.08 -31.73 -7.29
CA LYS A 479 -10.95 -30.41 -6.64
C LYS A 479 -10.02 -30.41 -5.43
N SER A 480 -9.69 -31.58 -4.88
CA SER A 480 -8.72 -31.74 -3.78
C SER A 480 -7.27 -31.93 -4.26
N LYS A 481 -6.96 -31.51 -5.50
CA LYS A 481 -5.64 -31.72 -6.11
C LYS A 481 -4.51 -30.99 -5.38
N LEU A 482 -4.78 -29.80 -4.85
CA LEU A 482 -3.78 -29.04 -4.09
C LEU A 482 -3.32 -29.81 -2.86
N TRP A 483 -4.25 -30.44 -2.12
CA TRP A 483 -3.92 -31.33 -1.00
C TRP A 483 -3.06 -32.51 -1.43
N LYS A 484 -3.41 -33.17 -2.55
CA LYS A 484 -2.62 -34.29 -3.08
C LYS A 484 -1.18 -33.88 -3.37
N THR A 485 -0.98 -32.70 -3.96
CA THR A 485 0.35 -32.17 -4.25
C THR A 485 1.15 -31.88 -2.98
N LEU A 486 0.51 -31.34 -1.93
CA LEU A 486 1.19 -30.92 -0.72
C LEU A 486 1.45 -32.07 0.27
N SER A 487 0.51 -33.00 0.42
CA SER A 487 0.59 -34.10 1.39
C SER A 487 1.22 -35.38 0.82
N GLU A 488 1.36 -35.48 -0.49
CA GLU A 488 1.73 -36.69 -1.25
C GLU A 488 0.70 -37.84 -1.13
N SER A 489 -0.40 -37.65 -0.40
CA SER A 489 -1.48 -38.63 -0.22
C SER A 489 -2.74 -38.22 -0.98
N LYS A 490 -3.40 -39.18 -1.64
CA LYS A 490 -4.68 -38.93 -2.31
C LYS A 490 -5.83 -38.95 -1.30
N LEU A 491 -6.81 -38.04 -1.44
CA LEU A 491 -8.09 -38.14 -0.74
C LEU A 491 -9.10 -38.93 -1.57
N LEU A 492 -9.76 -39.89 -0.95
CA LEU A 492 -10.89 -40.69 -1.46
C LEU A 492 -12.14 -40.39 -0.61
N PHE A 493 -13.33 -40.62 -1.16
CA PHE A 493 -14.60 -40.20 -0.54
C PHE A 493 -15.69 -41.27 -0.68
N SER A 494 -16.36 -41.66 0.43
CA SER A 494 -17.40 -42.73 0.50
C SER A 494 -18.62 -42.33 1.34
N ARG A 495 -19.78 -43.04 1.30
CA ARG A 495 -21.08 -42.59 1.91
C ARG A 495 -21.35 -43.15 3.33
N ALA A 496 -22.05 -42.39 4.18
CA ALA A 496 -22.59 -42.82 5.48
C ALA A 496 -24.13 -42.92 5.55
N GLU A 497 -24.68 -43.68 6.50
CA GLU A 497 -26.11 -44.04 6.66
C GLU A 497 -26.91 -43.00 7.51
N GLU A 498 -28.18 -42.67 7.19
CA GLU A 498 -28.96 -41.48 7.68
C GLU A 498 -30.32 -41.76 8.39
N GLU A 499 -30.72 -40.87 9.31
CA GLU A 499 -32.05 -40.72 9.97
C GLU A 499 -32.71 -39.34 9.64
N LYS A 500 -34.05 -39.25 9.71
CA LYS A 500 -34.98 -38.38 8.96
C LYS A 500 -35.54 -37.12 9.67
N ASP A 501 -36.27 -36.32 8.86
CA ASP A 501 -37.45 -35.44 9.17
C ASP A 501 -37.18 -33.94 9.45
N LEU A 502 -37.97 -32.93 9.01
CA LEU A 502 -39.30 -32.80 8.39
C LEU A 502 -39.51 -31.36 7.82
N THR A 503 -40.21 -31.25 6.68
CA THR A 503 -41.22 -30.22 6.24
C THR A 503 -40.87 -28.73 6.08
N GLU A 504 -40.96 -28.17 4.85
CA GLU A 504 -42.17 -27.58 4.16
C GLU A 504 -42.59 -26.22 4.76
N ASP A 505 -42.99 -25.15 4.05
CA ASP A 505 -43.28 -24.90 2.64
C ASP A 505 -43.47 -23.35 2.46
N LYS A 506 -43.29 -22.84 1.23
CA LYS A 506 -44.14 -21.87 0.45
C LYS A 506 -44.77 -20.63 1.14
N SER A 507 -45.06 -19.50 0.50
CA SER A 507 -44.91 -18.93 -0.85
C SER A 507 -45.66 -17.59 -0.86
N GLU A 508 -45.14 -16.62 -1.61
CA GLU A 508 -45.86 -15.65 -2.48
C GLU A 508 -46.96 -14.67 -1.98
N ILE A 509 -47.05 -13.57 -2.73
CA ILE A 509 -48.24 -12.82 -3.21
C ILE A 509 -48.31 -11.32 -2.82
N ASN A 510 -48.01 -10.48 -3.83
CA ASN A 510 -48.73 -9.28 -4.35
C ASN A 510 -49.00 -8.07 -3.43
N GLU A 511 -49.23 -6.83 -3.88
CA GLU A 511 -49.28 -6.15 -5.19
C GLU A 511 -49.25 -4.63 -4.94
N ALA A 512 -48.74 -3.89 -5.92
CA ALA A 512 -49.18 -2.59 -6.41
C ALA A 512 -49.90 -1.57 -5.47
N GLY A 513 -49.29 -0.38 -5.39
CA GLY A 513 -49.86 0.73 -6.16
C GLY A 513 -50.25 2.04 -5.45
N ILE A 514 -49.74 3.14 -6.04
CA ILE A 514 -50.50 4.34 -6.47
C ILE A 514 -50.51 5.58 -5.54
N LYS A 515 -49.77 6.61 -6.02
CA LYS A 515 -50.07 8.07 -6.08
C LYS A 515 -50.19 8.84 -4.73
N LYS A 516 -49.99 10.14 -4.62
CA LYS A 516 -49.42 11.25 -5.42
C LYS A 516 -49.34 12.42 -4.43
N GLN A 517 -48.34 13.28 -4.61
CA GLN A 517 -48.36 14.74 -4.42
C GLN A 517 -49.05 15.31 -3.17
N ALA A 518 -48.23 15.80 -2.24
CA ALA A 518 -48.56 16.95 -1.43
C ALA A 518 -48.42 18.22 -2.27
N GLY A 519 -49.37 19.15 -2.12
CA GLY A 519 -49.27 20.50 -2.64
C GLY A 519 -49.26 21.53 -1.52
N LYS A 520 -48.73 22.70 -1.86
CA LYS A 520 -48.98 24.03 -1.23
C LYS A 520 -48.38 24.22 0.17
N ASP A 521 -47.98 25.41 0.59
CA ASP A 521 -47.89 26.75 0.00
C ASP A 521 -47.14 27.59 1.07
N LYS A 522 -46.46 28.66 0.62
CA LYS A 522 -46.33 29.97 1.27
C LYS A 522 -45.58 30.04 2.62
N LYS A 523 -44.44 30.76 2.66
CA LYS A 523 -44.28 32.22 3.00
C LYS A 523 -44.75 32.53 4.44
N PRO A 524 -44.21 33.50 5.21
CA PRO A 524 -43.50 34.72 4.80
C PRO A 524 -42.33 35.12 5.79
N GLU A 525 -41.40 36.03 5.50
CA GLU A 525 -41.37 37.49 5.79
C GLU A 525 -40.30 37.94 6.80
N LYS A 526 -39.71 39.09 6.45
CA LYS A 526 -39.18 40.18 7.29
C LYS A 526 -37.96 39.94 8.18
N LYS A 527 -36.83 40.52 7.74
CA LYS A 527 -36.00 41.40 8.57
C LYS A 527 -35.65 42.67 7.79
N GLN A 528 -36.03 43.82 8.33
CA GLN A 528 -35.49 45.16 8.08
C GLN A 528 -35.27 45.78 9.47
N ALA A 529 -34.30 46.64 9.74
CA ALA A 529 -33.15 47.13 9.03
C ALA A 529 -32.20 47.64 10.12
N GLY A 530 -30.89 47.45 9.92
CA GLY A 530 -29.83 48.10 10.70
C GLY A 530 -29.00 48.94 9.73
N GLU A 531 -29.55 50.12 9.44
CA GLU A 531 -28.89 51.28 8.85
C GLU A 531 -27.81 51.77 9.83
N GLU A 532 -26.70 52.38 9.45
CA GLU A 532 -26.43 53.22 8.30
C GLU A 532 -24.91 53.49 8.30
N LYS A 533 -24.38 53.98 7.17
CA LYS A 533 -22.97 54.38 7.02
C LYS A 533 -21.91 53.26 7.03
N LYS A 534 -22.05 52.08 6.42
CA LYS A 534 -23.03 51.41 5.51
C LYS A 534 -23.61 52.15 4.30
N ARG A 535 -23.25 53.40 3.97
CA ARG A 535 -23.89 54.12 2.83
C ARG A 535 -22.95 54.75 1.78
N GLU A 536 -21.63 54.83 1.98
CA GLU A 536 -20.77 55.50 0.97
C GLU A 536 -19.64 54.63 0.40
N GLU A 537 -18.94 53.80 1.18
CA GLU A 537 -18.06 52.74 0.61
C GLU A 537 -18.87 51.64 -0.10
N LYS A 538 -20.15 51.50 0.26
CA LYS A 538 -21.15 50.66 -0.43
C LYS A 538 -21.59 51.19 -1.80
N LYS A 539 -21.12 52.36 -2.24
CA LYS A 539 -21.49 52.96 -3.53
C LYS A 539 -20.42 52.67 -4.60
N ALA A 540 -19.14 52.67 -4.24
CA ALA A 540 -18.02 52.31 -5.13
C ALA A 540 -17.86 50.78 -5.28
N GLU A 541 -17.95 50.01 -4.17
CA GLU A 541 -18.09 48.55 -4.27
C GLU A 541 -19.37 48.15 -5.01
N ARG A 542 -20.42 48.99 -4.97
CA ARG A 542 -21.66 48.73 -5.72
C ARG A 542 -21.44 48.85 -7.20
N GLU A 543 -20.71 49.85 -7.70
CA GLU A 543 -20.55 49.99 -9.14
C GLU A 543 -19.62 48.91 -9.72
N GLU A 544 -18.57 48.53 -9.00
CA GLU A 544 -17.65 47.45 -9.40
C GLU A 544 -18.24 46.04 -9.19
N LYS A 545 -19.03 45.83 -8.12
CA LYS A 545 -19.88 44.62 -8.01
C LYS A 545 -21.07 44.68 -8.95
N ILE A 546 -21.60 45.82 -9.39
CA ILE A 546 -22.69 45.89 -10.38
C ILE A 546 -22.15 45.53 -11.75
N GLU A 547 -20.89 45.83 -12.09
CA GLU A 547 -20.24 45.27 -13.29
C GLU A 547 -19.88 43.79 -13.13
N LYS A 548 -19.21 43.36 -12.05
CA LYS A 548 -18.91 41.92 -11.82
C LYS A 548 -20.18 41.08 -11.64
N LYS A 549 -21.28 41.64 -11.10
CA LYS A 549 -22.58 40.96 -10.90
C LYS A 549 -23.50 41.09 -12.11
N ASN A 550 -23.46 42.16 -12.89
CA ASN A 550 -24.11 42.18 -14.21
C ASN A 550 -23.39 41.25 -15.19
N PHE A 551 -22.10 40.95 -14.97
CA PHE A 551 -21.40 39.88 -15.67
C PHE A 551 -21.77 38.48 -15.11
N ARG A 552 -21.75 38.27 -13.78
CA ARG A 552 -22.22 37.00 -13.15
C ARG A 552 -23.71 36.71 -13.38
N GLN A 553 -24.56 37.72 -13.60
CA GLN A 553 -25.99 37.56 -13.94
C GLN A 553 -26.27 37.51 -15.45
N ARG A 554 -25.29 37.66 -16.33
CA ARG A 554 -25.52 37.52 -17.77
C ARG A 554 -25.17 36.11 -18.24
N LYS A 555 -26.24 35.30 -18.22
CA LYS A 555 -26.43 33.95 -18.76
C LYS A 555 -25.77 32.84 -17.96
N GLU A 556 -26.28 32.62 -16.74
CA GLU A 556 -26.38 31.24 -16.23
C GLU A 556 -26.96 30.37 -17.36
N VAL A 557 -26.23 29.34 -17.78
CA VAL A 557 -26.58 28.55 -18.97
C VAL A 557 -27.94 27.92 -18.71
N THR A 558 -28.99 28.51 -19.30
CA THR A 558 -30.35 28.05 -19.10
C THR A 558 -30.53 26.74 -19.85
N VAL A 559 -30.72 25.66 -19.11
CA VAL A 559 -30.99 24.34 -19.67
C VAL A 559 -32.50 24.20 -19.90
N ARG A 560 -32.88 23.66 -21.05
CA ARG A 560 -34.25 23.26 -21.37
C ARG A 560 -34.31 21.73 -21.54
N PRO A 561 -35.42 21.08 -21.18
CA PRO A 561 -35.55 19.62 -21.31
C PRO A 561 -35.39 19.08 -22.74
N ALA A 562 -35.72 19.91 -23.74
CA ALA A 562 -35.60 19.57 -25.16
C ALA A 562 -34.21 19.88 -25.77
N ASP A 563 -33.29 20.48 -25.00
CA ASP A 563 -31.96 20.79 -25.50
C ASP A 563 -31.21 19.50 -25.86
N SER A 564 -30.39 19.54 -26.91
CA SER A 564 -29.43 18.47 -27.21
C SER A 564 -28.29 18.48 -26.20
N MET A 565 -27.87 17.29 -25.72
CA MET A 565 -26.75 17.11 -24.80
C MET A 565 -25.45 17.69 -25.38
N ALA A 566 -25.18 17.50 -26.67
CA ALA A 566 -24.00 18.05 -27.34
C ALA A 566 -24.02 19.59 -27.39
N GLY A 567 -25.18 20.17 -27.76
CA GLY A 567 -25.34 21.62 -27.81
C GLY A 567 -25.30 22.27 -26.42
N LEU A 568 -25.86 21.60 -25.41
CA LEU A 568 -25.77 22.03 -24.02
C LEU A 568 -24.32 21.98 -23.51
N ALA A 569 -23.59 20.91 -23.80
CA ALA A 569 -22.19 20.76 -23.42
C ALA A 569 -21.35 21.93 -23.95
N CYS A 570 -21.49 22.28 -25.22
CA CYS A 570 -20.76 23.40 -25.83
C CYS A 570 -21.09 24.74 -25.15
N ARG A 571 -22.36 24.98 -24.80
CA ARG A 571 -22.76 26.20 -24.04
C ARG A 571 -22.15 26.24 -22.64
N ILE A 572 -22.18 25.11 -21.91
CA ILE A 572 -21.58 25.02 -20.56
C ILE A 572 -20.07 25.23 -20.64
N LEU A 573 -19.37 24.57 -21.57
CA LEU A 573 -17.94 24.73 -21.77
C LEU A 573 -17.59 26.17 -22.14
N SER A 574 -18.33 26.80 -23.06
CA SER A 574 -18.15 28.20 -23.46
C SER A 574 -18.34 29.17 -22.28
N TYR A 575 -19.35 28.94 -21.46
CA TYR A 575 -19.60 29.75 -20.27
C TYR A 575 -18.47 29.63 -19.23
N GLN A 576 -18.07 28.40 -18.91
CA GLN A 576 -16.99 28.18 -17.94
C GLN A 576 -15.63 28.63 -18.49
N PHE A 577 -15.39 28.52 -19.79
CA PHE A 577 -14.20 29.06 -20.44
C PHE A 577 -14.17 30.59 -20.36
N SER A 578 -15.30 31.25 -20.63
CA SER A 578 -15.43 32.71 -20.46
C SER A 578 -15.18 33.12 -19.00
N SER A 579 -15.68 32.35 -18.03
CA SER A 579 -15.43 32.58 -16.60
C SER A 579 -13.96 32.39 -16.23
N MET A 580 -13.26 31.41 -16.81
CA MET A 580 -11.83 31.24 -16.62
C MET A 580 -11.07 32.48 -17.12
N LEU A 581 -11.39 32.97 -18.32
CA LEU A 581 -10.74 34.14 -18.91
C LEU A 581 -11.01 35.43 -18.13
N SER A 582 -12.22 35.61 -17.57
CA SER A 582 -12.54 36.80 -16.79
C SER A 582 -11.74 36.92 -15.50
N HIS A 583 -11.30 35.79 -14.92
CA HIS A 583 -10.50 35.73 -13.70
C HIS A 583 -8.99 35.67 -13.95
N GLU A 584 -8.57 35.51 -15.21
CA GLU A 584 -7.16 35.42 -15.60
C GLU A 584 -6.38 36.68 -15.21
N ARG A 585 -6.90 37.87 -15.56
CA ARG A 585 -6.24 39.14 -15.24
C ARG A 585 -6.08 39.37 -13.73
N GLY A 586 -7.10 39.00 -12.95
CA GLY A 586 -7.06 39.08 -11.49
C GLY A 586 -6.04 38.10 -10.89
N THR A 587 -5.99 36.88 -11.42
CA THR A 587 -5.03 35.83 -11.04
C THR A 587 -3.58 36.26 -11.32
N VAL A 588 -3.35 36.86 -12.49
CA VAL A 588 -2.04 37.40 -12.88
C VAL A 588 -1.63 38.55 -11.95
N LYS A 589 -2.53 39.49 -11.65
CA LYS A 589 -2.24 40.58 -10.69
C LYS A 589 -1.95 40.07 -9.28
N GLY A 590 -2.69 39.07 -8.81
CA GLY A 590 -2.51 38.45 -7.49
C GLY A 590 -2.91 39.31 -6.29
N GLU A 591 -3.63 40.40 -6.51
CA GLU A 591 -4.15 41.29 -5.44
C GLU A 591 -5.21 40.57 -4.60
N GLU A 592 -6.01 39.69 -5.21
CA GLU A 592 -7.11 38.96 -4.59
C GLU A 592 -6.96 37.44 -4.81
N ILE A 593 -6.85 36.67 -3.72
CA ILE A 593 -6.67 35.20 -3.77
C ILE A 593 -7.89 34.50 -4.41
N GLU A 594 -9.08 35.10 -4.28
CA GLU A 594 -10.32 34.58 -4.84
C GLU A 594 -10.35 34.58 -6.38
N GLU A 595 -9.62 35.47 -7.05
CA GLU A 595 -9.54 35.46 -8.51
C GLU A 595 -8.86 34.17 -9.01
N LEU A 596 -7.78 33.74 -8.34
CA LEU A 596 -7.12 32.46 -8.62
C LEU A 596 -8.03 31.27 -8.29
N HIS A 597 -8.73 31.34 -7.14
CA HIS A 597 -9.69 30.31 -6.76
C HIS A 597 -10.79 30.12 -7.81
N ASP A 598 -11.42 31.21 -8.25
CA ASP A 598 -12.52 31.20 -9.21
C ASP A 598 -12.05 30.75 -10.61
N MET A 599 -10.86 31.18 -11.05
CA MET A 599 -10.24 30.67 -12.28
C MET A 599 -10.03 29.15 -12.21
N ARG A 600 -9.50 28.64 -11.08
CA ARG A 600 -9.30 27.20 -10.85
C ARG A 600 -10.62 26.43 -10.82
N VAL A 601 -11.66 27.02 -10.22
CA VAL A 601 -13.02 26.45 -10.18
C VAL A 601 -13.59 26.32 -11.59
N ALA A 602 -13.47 27.35 -12.44
CA ALA A 602 -13.94 27.32 -13.82
C ALA A 602 -13.30 26.17 -14.63
N VAL A 603 -11.98 25.99 -14.52
CA VAL A 603 -11.25 24.89 -15.17
C VAL A 603 -11.73 23.52 -14.67
N ARG A 604 -11.92 23.37 -13.36
CA ARG A 604 -12.45 22.12 -12.77
C ARG A 604 -13.87 21.82 -13.25
N ARG A 605 -14.73 22.82 -13.37
CA ARG A 605 -16.10 22.68 -13.89
C ARG A 605 -16.10 22.29 -15.36
N MET A 606 -15.22 22.86 -16.19
CA MET A 606 -15.05 22.42 -17.58
C MET A 606 -14.69 20.93 -17.67
N ARG A 607 -13.67 20.48 -16.92
CA ARG A 607 -13.27 19.06 -16.89
C ARG A 607 -14.37 18.13 -16.36
N ALA A 608 -15.20 18.61 -15.43
CA ALA A 608 -16.35 17.86 -14.95
C ALA A 608 -17.43 17.75 -16.03
N ALA A 609 -17.72 18.85 -16.73
CA ALA A 609 -18.68 18.88 -17.83
C ALA A 609 -18.26 17.91 -18.95
N THR A 610 -17.01 17.92 -19.39
CA THR A 610 -16.54 17.01 -20.45
C THR A 610 -16.74 15.53 -20.10
N LYS A 611 -16.62 15.16 -18.82
CA LYS A 611 -16.88 13.79 -18.34
C LYS A 611 -18.37 13.44 -18.29
N ILE A 612 -19.25 14.42 -18.11
CA ILE A 612 -20.72 14.21 -18.11
C ILE A 612 -21.23 14.08 -19.55
N PHE A 613 -20.66 14.83 -20.48
CA PHE A 613 -21.10 14.90 -21.87
C PHE A 613 -20.27 14.03 -22.84
N GLU A 614 -19.37 13.19 -22.32
CA GLU A 614 -18.42 12.39 -23.12
C GLU A 614 -19.10 11.55 -24.22
N ALA A 615 -20.25 10.94 -23.92
CA ALA A 615 -21.01 10.13 -24.88
C ALA A 615 -21.63 10.92 -26.04
N TYR A 616 -21.57 12.26 -25.99
CA TYR A 616 -22.20 13.17 -26.95
C TYR A 616 -21.19 14.11 -27.62
N LEU A 617 -19.92 14.04 -27.23
CA LEU A 617 -18.85 14.86 -27.76
C LEU A 617 -17.81 13.98 -28.47
N ASP A 618 -17.25 14.47 -29.57
CA ASP A 618 -16.14 13.80 -30.24
C ASP A 618 -14.88 13.90 -29.36
N SER A 619 -14.57 12.79 -28.69
CA SER A 619 -13.44 12.71 -27.77
C SER A 619 -12.10 12.97 -28.45
N ARG A 620 -11.95 12.64 -29.73
CA ARG A 620 -10.70 12.85 -30.48
C ARG A 620 -10.46 14.33 -30.75
N GLN A 621 -11.52 15.08 -31.05
CA GLN A 621 -11.43 16.52 -31.25
C GLN A 621 -11.25 17.28 -29.92
N LEU A 622 -11.80 16.75 -28.82
CA LEU A 622 -11.75 17.40 -27.50
C LEU A 622 -10.45 17.14 -26.72
N GLU A 623 -9.75 16.04 -27.01
CA GLU A 623 -8.56 15.58 -26.28
C GLU A 623 -7.42 16.61 -26.17
N PRO A 624 -7.03 17.35 -27.24
CA PRO A 624 -5.99 18.37 -27.13
C PRO A 624 -6.32 19.47 -26.12
N TYR A 625 -7.60 19.85 -26.03
CA TYR A 625 -8.07 20.89 -25.11
C TYR A 625 -8.19 20.38 -23.67
N LEU A 626 -8.56 19.12 -23.48
CA LEU A 626 -8.52 18.48 -22.15
C LEU A 626 -7.10 18.45 -21.58
N LYS A 627 -6.09 18.26 -22.43
CA LYS A 627 -4.68 18.37 -22.05
C LYS A 627 -4.32 19.79 -21.65
N GLY A 628 -4.77 20.79 -22.40
CA GLY A 628 -4.65 22.21 -22.04
C GLY A 628 -5.24 22.50 -20.65
N LEU A 629 -6.51 22.15 -20.44
CA LEU A 629 -7.22 22.31 -19.15
C LEU A 629 -6.51 21.59 -17.99
N LYS A 630 -5.92 20.41 -18.23
CA LYS A 630 -5.15 19.68 -17.21
C LYS A 630 -3.90 20.45 -16.80
N ILE A 631 -3.15 20.97 -17.77
CA ILE A 631 -1.91 21.73 -17.51
C ILE A 631 -2.26 23.05 -16.79
N THR A 632 -3.28 23.77 -17.25
CA THR A 632 -3.76 24.99 -16.58
C THR A 632 -4.18 24.70 -15.15
N LEU A 633 -4.93 23.62 -14.91
CA LEU A 633 -5.34 23.27 -13.55
C LEU A 633 -4.16 22.94 -12.63
N GLY A 634 -3.13 22.25 -13.14
CA GLY A 634 -1.93 21.93 -12.38
C GLY A 634 -1.16 23.19 -11.98
N SER A 635 -0.93 24.09 -12.95
CA SER A 635 -0.23 25.36 -12.73
C SER A 635 -0.93 26.27 -11.72
N LEU A 636 -2.26 26.40 -11.78
CA LEU A 636 -3.06 27.12 -10.77
C LEU A 636 -3.15 26.34 -9.44
N GLY A 637 -2.89 25.03 -9.48
CA GLY A 637 -3.01 24.09 -8.38
C GLY A 637 -2.01 24.38 -7.27
N GLU A 638 -0.73 24.42 -7.64
CA GLU A 638 0.41 24.58 -6.74
C GLU A 638 0.29 25.84 -5.87
N VAL A 639 -0.04 26.99 -6.47
CA VAL A 639 -0.23 28.25 -5.74
C VAL A 639 -1.41 28.17 -4.77
N ARG A 640 -2.57 27.68 -5.22
CA ARG A 640 -3.77 27.64 -4.38
C ARG A 640 -3.64 26.67 -3.22
N ASP A 641 -2.93 25.56 -3.41
CA ASP A 641 -2.75 24.57 -2.34
C ASP A 641 -1.92 25.16 -1.19
N LEU A 642 -0.95 26.04 -1.50
CA LEU A 642 -0.21 26.83 -0.51
C LEU A 642 -1.08 27.91 0.15
N ASP A 643 -1.91 28.63 -0.62
CA ASP A 643 -2.86 29.61 -0.07
C ASP A 643 -3.82 28.97 0.94
N VAL A 644 -4.41 27.82 0.57
CA VAL A 644 -5.35 27.08 1.42
C VAL A 644 -4.65 26.55 2.67
N PHE A 645 -3.41 26.06 2.52
CA PHE A 645 -2.63 25.58 3.65
C PHE A 645 -2.36 26.70 4.66
N ARG A 646 -1.89 27.85 4.17
CA ARG A 646 -1.62 29.04 4.99
C ARG A 646 -2.88 29.53 5.70
N GLU A 647 -4.00 29.63 4.99
CA GLU A 647 -5.28 30.06 5.57
C GLU A 647 -5.72 29.14 6.73
N LYS A 648 -5.50 27.83 6.62
CA LYS A 648 -5.80 26.86 7.70
C LYS A 648 -4.88 27.02 8.91
N ALA A 649 -3.59 27.27 8.68
CA ALA A 649 -2.63 27.54 9.75
C ALA A 649 -2.90 28.88 10.46
N GLU A 650 -3.29 29.93 9.73
CA GLU A 650 -3.71 31.21 10.32
C GLU A 650 -5.00 31.07 11.15
N LYS A 651 -5.94 30.23 10.70
CA LYS A 651 -7.14 29.90 11.50
C LYS A 651 -6.76 29.21 12.81
N TYR A 652 -5.81 28.28 12.78
CA TYR A 652 -5.33 27.60 13.98
C TYR A 652 -4.72 28.59 14.98
N LEU A 653 -3.86 29.52 14.56
CA LEU A 653 -3.28 30.51 15.48
C LEU A 653 -4.34 31.36 16.18
N LYS A 654 -5.42 31.71 15.49
CA LYS A 654 -6.56 32.45 16.08
C LYS A 654 -7.30 31.67 17.15
N THR A 655 -7.13 30.34 17.23
CA THR A 655 -7.74 29.51 18.29
C THR A 655 -6.88 29.40 19.54
N LEU A 656 -5.62 29.82 19.50
CA LEU A 656 -4.70 29.74 20.64
C LEU A 656 -4.84 30.95 21.57
N PRO A 657 -4.49 30.82 22.87
CA PRO A 657 -4.43 31.94 23.80
C PRO A 657 -3.43 33.03 23.38
N THR A 658 -3.62 34.26 23.89
CA THR A 658 -2.68 35.38 23.68
C THR A 658 -1.28 35.01 24.17
N GLY A 659 -0.27 35.12 23.29
CA GLY A 659 1.12 34.71 23.55
C GLY A 659 1.66 33.69 22.53
N HIS A 660 0.79 33.05 21.76
CA HIS A 660 1.14 32.05 20.73
C HIS A 660 1.10 32.60 19.29
N GLU A 661 1.02 33.93 19.13
CA GLU A 661 0.84 34.59 17.83
C GLU A 661 1.99 34.33 16.85
N HIS A 662 3.17 34.00 17.38
CA HIS A 662 4.42 33.80 16.63
C HIS A 662 4.80 32.32 16.46
N ASP A 663 3.97 31.39 16.91
CA ASP A 663 4.29 29.95 16.96
C ASP A 663 4.51 29.32 15.58
N LEU A 664 3.93 29.89 14.51
CA LEU A 664 4.05 29.41 13.13
C LEU A 664 4.80 30.36 12.20
N ASP A 665 5.50 31.37 12.71
CA ASP A 665 6.19 32.37 11.88
C ASP A 665 7.21 31.77 10.92
N SER A 666 7.97 30.75 11.38
CA SER A 666 8.94 30.03 10.56
C SER A 666 8.28 29.26 9.41
N LEU A 667 7.15 28.60 9.70
CA LEU A 667 6.34 27.91 8.69
C LEU A 667 5.75 28.91 7.68
N PHE A 668 5.26 30.07 8.12
CA PHE A 668 4.72 31.09 7.21
C PHE A 668 5.77 31.76 6.34
N ALA A 669 6.97 32.00 6.87
CA ALA A 669 8.08 32.53 6.09
C ALA A 669 8.43 31.58 4.94
N MET A 670 8.52 30.28 5.24
CA MET A 670 8.78 29.27 4.22
C MET A 670 7.61 29.15 3.23
N LEU A 671 6.35 29.05 3.70
CA LEU A 671 5.18 28.97 2.83
C LEU A 671 5.09 30.18 1.87
N THR A 672 5.53 31.36 2.32
CA THR A 672 5.59 32.55 1.47
C THR A 672 6.63 32.39 0.36
N LEU A 673 7.81 31.85 0.66
CA LEU A 673 8.85 31.58 -0.36
C LEU A 673 8.37 30.58 -1.41
N GLU A 674 7.83 29.44 -0.97
CA GLU A 674 7.30 28.40 -1.85
C GLU A 674 6.16 28.93 -2.72
N ARG A 675 5.31 29.78 -2.15
CA ARG A 675 4.20 30.39 -2.87
C ARG A 675 4.70 31.34 -3.96
N GLU A 676 5.71 32.16 -3.67
CA GLU A 676 6.27 33.08 -4.66
C GLU A 676 6.94 32.32 -5.82
N GLU A 677 7.63 31.20 -5.56
CA GLU A 677 8.18 30.37 -6.63
C GLU A 677 7.07 29.69 -7.44
N ALA A 678 6.08 29.07 -6.80
CA ALA A 678 4.92 28.49 -7.49
C ALA A 678 4.15 29.55 -8.32
N ARG A 679 4.06 30.79 -7.80
CA ARG A 679 3.42 31.92 -8.48
C ARG A 679 4.22 32.35 -9.70
N LYS A 680 5.55 32.39 -9.62
CA LYS A 680 6.43 32.68 -10.75
C LYS A 680 6.27 31.64 -11.86
N ASP A 681 6.23 30.35 -11.52
CA ASP A 681 5.99 29.27 -12.48
C ASP A 681 4.60 29.39 -13.12
N MET A 682 3.58 29.73 -12.33
CA MET A 682 2.23 29.99 -12.82
C MET A 682 2.19 31.15 -13.82
N LEU A 683 2.84 32.28 -13.49
CA LEU A 683 2.90 33.44 -14.36
C LEU A 683 3.65 33.13 -15.67
N ALA A 684 4.78 32.41 -15.59
CA ALA A 684 5.52 31.98 -16.77
C ALA A 684 4.69 31.08 -17.69
N TYR A 685 3.86 30.20 -17.12
CA TYR A 685 2.93 29.38 -17.90
C TYR A 685 1.82 30.23 -18.54
N LEU A 686 1.19 31.13 -17.78
CA LEU A 686 0.11 31.99 -18.30
C LEU A 686 0.59 32.98 -19.38
N ASP A 687 1.86 33.38 -19.34
CA ASP A 687 2.48 34.22 -20.37
C ASP A 687 2.96 33.41 -21.60
N SER A 688 3.06 32.08 -21.49
CA SER A 688 3.60 31.24 -22.55
C SER A 688 2.75 31.23 -23.82
N GLU A 689 3.41 31.12 -24.99
CA GLU A 689 2.73 30.93 -26.28
C GLU A 689 1.80 29.71 -26.27
N LYS A 690 2.18 28.68 -25.52
CA LYS A 690 1.38 27.45 -25.37
C LYS A 690 0.03 27.71 -24.72
N TYR A 691 -0.03 28.55 -23.67
CA TYR A 691 -1.30 28.91 -23.04
C TYR A 691 -2.14 29.82 -23.95
N GLN A 692 -1.50 30.78 -24.64
CA GLN A 692 -2.20 31.63 -25.59
C GLN A 692 -2.77 30.84 -26.79
N ALA A 693 -2.02 29.87 -27.32
CA ALA A 693 -2.47 28.96 -28.37
C ALA A 693 -3.67 28.13 -27.90
N PHE A 694 -3.58 27.50 -26.72
CA PHE A 694 -4.70 26.79 -26.11
C PHE A 694 -5.95 27.67 -26.00
N LYS A 695 -5.83 28.92 -25.52
CA LYS A 695 -6.97 29.83 -25.40
C LYS A 695 -7.63 30.12 -26.75
N ARG A 696 -6.82 30.42 -27.78
CA ARG A 696 -7.34 30.72 -29.13
C ARG A 696 -8.02 29.48 -29.73
N GLU A 697 -7.30 28.37 -29.80
CA GLU A 697 -7.81 27.15 -30.43
C GLU A 697 -9.05 26.61 -29.72
N PHE A 698 -9.08 26.64 -28.38
CA PHE A 698 -10.24 26.19 -27.63
C PHE A 698 -11.42 27.14 -27.79
N SER A 699 -11.18 28.46 -27.89
CA SER A 699 -12.23 29.43 -28.24
C SER A 699 -12.82 29.15 -29.61
N ASP A 700 -11.98 28.89 -30.62
CA ASP A 700 -12.40 28.63 -32.01
C ASP A 700 -13.24 27.36 -32.12
N VAL A 701 -12.80 26.30 -31.42
CA VAL A 701 -13.54 25.03 -31.38
C VAL A 701 -14.88 25.16 -30.64
N LEU A 702 -14.94 25.91 -29.54
CA LEU A 702 -16.20 26.17 -28.84
C LEU A 702 -17.15 27.07 -29.64
N ALA A 703 -16.62 27.93 -30.53
CA ALA A 703 -17.40 28.74 -31.46
C ALA A 703 -18.03 27.94 -32.60
N SER A 704 -17.60 26.68 -32.82
CA SER A 704 -18.12 25.77 -33.85
C SER A 704 -18.73 24.48 -33.25
N PRO A 705 -19.88 24.55 -32.52
CA PRO A 705 -20.46 23.41 -31.80
C PRO A 705 -20.80 22.20 -32.68
N GLU A 706 -21.05 22.42 -33.97
CA GLU A 706 -21.40 21.38 -34.95
C GLU A 706 -20.28 20.37 -35.18
N ASN A 707 -19.02 20.78 -34.98
CA ASN A 707 -17.85 19.91 -35.16
C ASN A 707 -17.57 19.04 -33.92
N LEU A 708 -17.97 19.51 -32.73
CA LEU A 708 -17.75 18.84 -31.44
C LEU A 708 -18.81 17.79 -31.12
N GLY A 709 -20.04 17.96 -31.60
CA GLY A 709 -21.17 17.10 -31.26
C GLY A 709 -21.18 15.81 -32.07
N LEU A 710 -21.38 14.67 -31.40
CA LEU A 710 -21.65 13.41 -32.10
C LEU A 710 -23.07 13.40 -32.68
N PRO A 711 -23.28 12.76 -33.85
CA PRO A 711 -24.61 12.64 -34.43
C PRO A 711 -25.53 11.80 -33.53
N ALA A 712 -26.81 12.16 -33.48
CA ALA A 712 -27.84 11.47 -32.69
C ALA A 712 -28.29 10.13 -33.30
N ILE A 713 -27.41 9.46 -34.06
CA ILE A 713 -27.65 8.18 -34.73
C ILE A 713 -26.45 7.27 -34.56
N ASN A 714 -26.68 5.97 -34.42
CA ASN A 714 -25.60 4.98 -34.39
C ASN A 714 -25.15 4.60 -35.81
N ARG A 715 -24.12 3.73 -35.93
CA ARG A 715 -23.61 3.25 -37.23
C ARG A 715 -24.62 2.48 -38.08
N LYS A 716 -25.72 2.01 -37.49
CA LYS A 716 -26.82 1.30 -38.16
C LYS A 716 -27.98 2.24 -38.52
N HIS A 717 -27.82 3.55 -38.33
CA HIS A 717 -28.84 4.58 -38.49
C HIS A 717 -30.01 4.51 -37.49
N ASP A 718 -29.86 3.77 -36.38
CA ASP A 718 -30.85 3.82 -35.29
C ASP A 718 -30.71 5.14 -34.52
N ALA A 719 -31.85 5.70 -34.11
CA ALA A 719 -31.89 6.91 -33.29
C ALA A 719 -31.28 6.68 -31.90
N LEU A 720 -30.42 7.60 -31.45
CA LEU A 720 -29.86 7.62 -30.11
C LEU A 720 -30.54 8.70 -29.24
N PRO A 721 -30.81 8.42 -27.96
CA PRO A 721 -31.32 9.43 -27.04
C PRO A 721 -30.25 10.50 -26.83
N HIS A 722 -30.59 11.74 -27.14
CA HIS A 722 -29.65 12.86 -27.16
C HIS A 722 -30.20 14.13 -26.50
N ARG A 723 -31.49 14.15 -26.11
CA ARG A 723 -32.09 15.30 -25.42
C ARG A 723 -31.93 15.17 -23.92
N VAL A 724 -31.83 16.31 -23.22
CA VAL A 724 -31.67 16.35 -21.76
C VAL A 724 -32.73 15.49 -21.05
N ARG A 725 -34.01 15.62 -21.42
CA ARG A 725 -35.11 14.85 -20.81
C ARG A 725 -35.04 13.33 -21.01
N GLU A 726 -34.35 12.86 -22.05
CA GLU A 726 -34.24 11.44 -22.37
C GLU A 726 -33.03 10.80 -21.69
N VAL A 727 -31.97 11.59 -21.48
CA VAL A 727 -30.65 11.09 -21.08
C VAL A 727 -30.34 11.38 -19.61
N LEU A 728 -30.69 12.58 -19.13
CA LEU A 728 -30.33 13.05 -17.79
C LEU A 728 -30.81 12.11 -16.67
N PRO A 729 -32.00 11.50 -16.71
CA PRO A 729 -32.41 10.54 -15.69
C PRO A 729 -31.43 9.36 -15.58
N SER A 730 -31.01 8.79 -16.70
CA SER A 730 -30.05 7.69 -16.74
C SER A 730 -28.68 8.10 -16.18
N ILE A 731 -28.22 9.31 -16.49
CA ILE A 731 -26.98 9.86 -15.92
C ILE A 731 -27.10 10.04 -14.41
N LEU A 732 -28.20 10.63 -13.91
CA LEU A 732 -28.40 10.84 -12.48
C LEU A 732 -28.50 9.52 -11.72
N TYR A 733 -29.18 8.51 -12.27
CA TYR A 733 -29.21 7.18 -11.66
C TYR A 733 -27.85 6.49 -11.69
N ALA A 734 -27.09 6.61 -12.79
CA ALA A 734 -25.72 6.08 -12.85
C ALA A 734 -24.80 6.76 -11.83
N ARG A 735 -24.89 8.09 -11.67
CA ARG A 735 -24.11 8.84 -10.67
C ARG A 735 -24.54 8.55 -9.24
N LEU A 736 -25.83 8.34 -9.02
CA LEU A 736 -26.34 7.87 -7.74
C LEU A 736 -25.84 6.44 -7.46
N ALA A 737 -25.81 5.56 -8.45
CA ALA A 737 -25.23 4.23 -8.34
C ALA A 737 -23.72 4.29 -8.07
N ASP A 738 -22.97 5.19 -8.74
CA ASP A 738 -21.54 5.42 -8.46
C ASP A 738 -21.32 5.80 -6.99
N ILE A 739 -22.17 6.64 -6.40
CA ILE A 739 -22.09 7.04 -4.99
C ILE A 739 -22.53 5.88 -4.08
N ASN A 740 -23.64 5.23 -4.40
CA ASN A 740 -24.19 4.13 -3.61
C ASN A 740 -23.32 2.87 -3.67
N ALA A 741 -22.48 2.70 -4.70
CA ALA A 741 -21.50 1.64 -4.76
C ALA A 741 -20.46 1.76 -3.65
N TYR A 742 -20.28 2.97 -3.09
CA TYR A 742 -19.48 3.17 -1.89
C TYR A 742 -20.27 2.90 -0.62
N SER A 743 -21.60 2.75 -0.66
CA SER A 743 -22.40 2.46 0.53
C SER A 743 -21.84 1.25 1.26
N GLU A 744 -21.63 0.09 0.66
CA GLU A 744 -21.13 -1.10 1.40
C GLU A 744 -19.75 -0.93 2.05
N TRP A 745 -18.89 -0.10 1.45
CA TRP A 745 -17.50 0.10 1.88
C TRP A 745 -17.33 1.22 2.86
N VAL A 746 -18.08 2.27 2.58
CA VAL A 746 -18.16 3.41 3.44
C VAL A 746 -18.86 2.83 4.64
N ASP A 747 -20.09 2.22 4.47
CA ASP A 747 -21.06 1.53 5.38
C ASP A 747 -20.38 0.27 5.91
N GLY A 748 -19.05 0.19 5.74
CA GLY A 748 -17.97 -0.76 5.94
C GLY A 748 -17.22 -0.63 7.28
N PRO A 749 -16.65 -1.73 7.79
CA PRO A 749 -15.92 -1.78 9.04
C PRO A 749 -14.50 -1.14 8.98
N TYR A 750 -14.10 -0.73 7.78
CA TYR A 750 -12.92 0.06 7.44
C TYR A 750 -13.17 0.86 6.17
N LEU A 751 -12.61 2.06 6.18
CA LEU A 751 -12.67 2.99 5.07
C LEU A 751 -11.30 3.67 4.96
N PRO A 752 -10.48 3.24 4.00
CA PRO A 752 -9.21 3.88 3.73
C PRO A 752 -9.43 5.30 3.23
N VAL A 753 -8.46 6.16 3.52
CA VAL A 753 -8.42 7.55 3.06
C VAL A 753 -8.48 7.61 1.53
N GLU A 754 -7.88 6.64 0.83
CA GLU A 754 -7.90 6.53 -0.62
C GLU A 754 -9.31 6.29 -1.16
N ARG A 755 -10.14 5.52 -0.45
CA ARG A 755 -11.55 5.30 -0.84
C ARG A 755 -12.43 6.49 -0.47
N LEU A 756 -12.18 7.18 0.65
CA LEU A 756 -12.81 8.49 0.93
C LEU A 756 -12.50 9.50 -0.16
N HIS A 757 -11.27 9.49 -0.67
CA HIS A 757 -10.88 10.33 -1.80
C HIS A 757 -11.64 9.95 -3.08
N ARG A 758 -11.79 8.65 -3.38
CA ARG A 758 -12.61 8.20 -4.54
C ARG A 758 -14.09 8.54 -4.37
N LEU A 759 -14.65 8.38 -3.18
CA LEU A 759 -16.01 8.83 -2.86
C LEU A 759 -16.16 10.33 -3.07
N ARG A 760 -15.19 11.14 -2.63
CA ARG A 760 -15.17 12.60 -2.85
C ARG A 760 -15.21 12.92 -4.34
N ILE A 761 -14.55 12.15 -5.20
CA ILE A 761 -14.61 12.29 -6.66
C ILE A 761 -16.01 11.94 -7.19
N ALA A 762 -16.60 10.83 -6.73
CA ALA A 762 -17.96 10.43 -7.12
C ALA A 762 -19.02 11.48 -6.71
N ALA A 763 -18.95 11.95 -5.46
CA ALA A 763 -19.80 13.02 -4.92
C ALA A 763 -19.64 14.31 -5.73
N LYS A 764 -18.41 14.67 -6.14
CA LYS A 764 -18.14 15.80 -7.06
C LYS A 764 -18.82 15.60 -8.40
N GLY A 765 -18.74 14.39 -8.97
CA GLY A 765 -19.41 14.04 -10.22
C GLY A 765 -20.92 14.27 -10.16
N MET A 766 -21.58 13.77 -9.11
CA MET A 766 -23.01 13.98 -8.91
C MET A 766 -23.36 15.44 -8.67
N ARG A 767 -22.61 16.15 -7.81
CA ARG A 767 -22.86 17.57 -7.53
C ARG A 767 -22.76 18.43 -8.78
N TYR A 768 -21.70 18.25 -9.58
CA TYR A 768 -21.56 18.99 -10.82
C TYR A 768 -22.66 18.67 -11.82
N THR A 769 -23.08 17.40 -11.89
CA THR A 769 -24.24 17.02 -12.72
C THR A 769 -25.48 17.79 -12.27
N LEU A 770 -25.82 17.75 -10.98
CA LEU A 770 -26.98 18.48 -10.45
C LEU A 770 -26.87 20.00 -10.64
N GLU A 771 -25.69 20.60 -10.43
CA GLU A 771 -25.47 22.04 -10.65
C GLU A 771 -25.63 22.45 -12.12
N PHE A 772 -25.15 21.64 -13.07
CA PHE A 772 -25.28 21.95 -14.50
C PHE A 772 -26.72 21.83 -15.00
N PHE A 773 -27.52 20.97 -14.37
CA PHE A 773 -28.91 20.73 -14.75
C PHE A 773 -29.91 21.33 -13.74
N GLU A 774 -29.45 22.18 -12.83
CA GLU A 774 -30.27 22.74 -11.75
C GLU A 774 -31.53 23.43 -12.28
N SER A 775 -31.42 24.14 -13.41
CA SER A 775 -32.55 24.88 -14.01
C SER A 775 -33.69 23.99 -14.48
N VAL A 776 -33.44 22.72 -14.82
CA VAL A 776 -34.47 21.75 -15.24
C VAL A 776 -34.86 20.77 -14.13
N LEU A 777 -33.97 20.56 -13.16
CA LEU A 777 -34.21 19.66 -12.03
C LEU A 777 -34.92 20.36 -10.86
N GLY A 778 -34.93 21.70 -10.84
CA GLY A 778 -35.69 22.49 -9.90
C GLY A 778 -35.07 22.57 -8.50
N GLU A 779 -35.88 22.98 -7.53
CA GLU A 779 -35.41 23.30 -6.17
C GLU A 779 -34.83 22.07 -5.44
N ASP A 780 -35.30 20.86 -5.76
CA ASP A 780 -34.73 19.62 -5.19
C ASP A 780 -33.26 19.44 -5.56
N ALA A 781 -32.85 19.82 -6.78
CA ALA A 781 -31.44 19.81 -7.15
C ALA A 781 -30.60 20.76 -6.29
N LYS A 782 -31.11 21.94 -5.92
CA LYS A 782 -30.39 22.86 -5.02
C LYS A 782 -30.17 22.26 -3.65
N VAL A 783 -31.18 21.58 -3.11
CA VAL A 783 -31.07 20.90 -1.81
C VAL A 783 -30.05 19.76 -1.89
N LEU A 784 -30.12 18.94 -2.93
CA LEU A 784 -29.16 17.85 -3.18
C LEU A 784 -27.72 18.38 -3.34
N VAL A 785 -27.55 19.47 -4.09
CA VAL A 785 -26.25 20.14 -4.26
C VAL A 785 -25.72 20.63 -2.91
N LYS A 786 -26.56 21.21 -2.06
CA LYS A 786 -26.18 21.66 -0.71
C LYS A 786 -25.73 20.50 0.17
N GLU A 787 -26.46 19.38 0.14
CA GLU A 787 -26.12 18.18 0.89
C GLU A 787 -24.79 17.57 0.39
N LEU A 788 -24.62 17.43 -0.92
CA LEU A 788 -23.37 16.95 -1.52
C LEU A 788 -22.19 17.90 -1.29
N LYS A 789 -22.44 19.22 -1.24
CA LYS A 789 -21.42 20.21 -0.89
C LYS A 789 -20.96 20.01 0.55
N THR A 790 -21.88 19.79 1.48
CA THR A 790 -21.55 19.49 2.88
C THR A 790 -20.71 18.22 3.00
N LEU A 791 -21.09 17.13 2.31
CA LEU A 791 -20.29 15.90 2.28
C LEU A 791 -18.89 16.14 1.69
N GLN A 792 -18.80 16.91 0.60
CA GLN A 792 -17.52 17.20 -0.05
C GLN A 792 -16.62 18.14 0.74
N GLU A 793 -17.18 19.09 1.50
CA GLU A 793 -16.45 19.92 2.45
C GLU A 793 -15.83 19.02 3.51
N HIS A 794 -16.63 18.16 4.12
CA HIS A 794 -16.17 17.17 5.11
C HIS A 794 -15.04 16.29 4.59
N LEU A 795 -15.26 15.64 3.44
CA LEU A 795 -14.26 14.81 2.76
C LEU A 795 -13.03 15.61 2.28
N GLY A 796 -13.24 16.89 1.98
CA GLY A 796 -12.18 17.82 1.60
C GLY A 796 -11.27 18.12 2.78
N ASP A 797 -11.86 18.50 3.91
CA ASP A 797 -11.12 18.79 5.14
C ASP A 797 -10.34 17.58 5.65
N MET A 798 -10.90 16.37 5.52
CA MET A 798 -10.18 15.12 5.83
C MET A 798 -8.95 14.95 4.96
N HIS A 799 -9.10 15.12 3.64
CA HIS A 799 -8.01 14.98 2.69
C HIS A 799 -6.92 16.04 2.93
N ASP A 800 -7.33 17.28 3.19
CA ASP A 800 -6.42 18.38 3.49
C ASP A 800 -5.68 18.14 4.82
N ALA A 801 -6.35 17.56 5.84
CA ALA A 801 -5.70 17.18 7.10
C ALA A 801 -4.67 16.07 6.89
N VAL A 802 -4.96 15.06 6.06
CA VAL A 802 -3.99 14.02 5.70
C VAL A 802 -2.77 14.61 5.00
N ILE A 803 -2.98 15.44 3.98
CA ILE A 803 -1.89 16.13 3.27
C ILE A 803 -1.11 17.02 4.23
N ALA A 804 -1.78 17.68 5.17
CA ALA A 804 -1.13 18.56 6.12
C ALA A 804 -0.25 17.81 7.11
N VAL A 805 -0.72 16.69 7.64
CA VAL A 805 0.07 15.83 8.54
C VAL A 805 1.33 15.33 7.83
N ASP A 806 1.21 14.88 6.57
CA ASP A 806 2.35 14.42 5.77
C ASP A 806 3.37 15.54 5.49
N ARG A 807 2.90 16.70 5.04
CA ARG A 807 3.75 17.86 4.71
C ARG A 807 4.43 18.47 5.93
N LEU A 808 3.70 18.65 7.04
CA LEU A 808 4.26 19.16 8.29
C LEU A 808 5.25 18.17 8.89
N GLY A 809 4.92 16.87 8.87
CA GLY A 809 5.83 15.82 9.33
C GLY A 809 7.10 15.72 8.49
N SER A 810 7.02 15.96 7.19
CA SER A 810 8.18 16.06 6.29
C SER A 810 8.99 17.32 6.56
N TYR A 811 8.33 18.49 6.65
CA TYR A 811 8.96 19.78 6.92
C TYR A 811 9.73 19.80 8.25
N LEU A 812 9.18 19.20 9.31
CA LEU A 812 9.87 19.04 10.61
C LEU A 812 11.12 18.15 10.51
N LYS A 813 11.17 17.22 9.56
CA LYS A 813 12.30 16.27 9.38
C LYS A 813 13.38 16.80 8.46
N THR A 814 13.00 17.48 7.38
CA THR A 814 13.92 17.86 6.29
C THR A 814 14.20 19.37 6.25
N GLY A 815 13.36 20.20 6.88
CA GLY A 815 13.42 21.66 6.78
C GLY A 815 12.94 22.19 5.41
N GLU A 816 12.53 21.31 4.50
CA GLU A 816 12.08 21.61 3.14
C GLU A 816 10.58 21.31 2.99
N TRP A 817 9.90 22.08 2.15
CA TRP A 817 8.47 21.93 1.92
C TRP A 817 8.18 21.26 0.59
N GLY A 818 7.63 20.05 0.65
CA GLY A 818 7.30 19.26 -0.53
C GLY A 818 7.06 17.79 -0.20
N SER A 819 6.42 17.06 -1.13
CA SER A 819 6.39 15.59 -1.08
C SER A 819 7.76 15.04 -1.48
N ALA A 820 8.18 13.91 -0.88
CA ALA A 820 9.48 13.24 -1.03
C ALA A 820 9.83 12.72 -2.46
N GLY A 821 9.69 13.56 -3.50
CA GLY A 821 9.90 13.23 -4.90
C GLY A 821 10.71 14.25 -5.71
N SER A 822 11.21 15.33 -5.10
CA SER A 822 12.16 16.25 -5.76
C SER A 822 13.56 16.08 -5.17
N GLU A 823 14.29 15.05 -5.62
CA GLU A 823 15.73 14.95 -5.42
C GLU A 823 16.45 16.00 -6.27
N LYS A 824 16.52 17.25 -5.79
CA LYS A 824 17.56 18.21 -6.17
C LYS A 824 17.98 19.03 -4.95
N ALA A 825 19.03 18.52 -4.32
CA ALA A 825 20.03 19.13 -3.44
C ALA A 825 19.80 20.56 -2.90
N SER A 826 19.98 20.73 -1.57
CA SER A 826 21.10 21.56 -1.09
C SER A 826 21.57 21.24 0.33
N GLU A 827 22.87 21.47 0.52
CA GLU A 827 23.62 21.35 1.75
C GLU A 827 23.20 22.43 2.78
N LYS A 828 23.23 22.07 4.08
CA LYS A 828 23.21 22.95 5.26
C LYS A 828 21.94 23.80 5.51
N LYS A 829 21.20 23.45 6.58
CA LYS A 829 21.17 24.12 7.91
C LYS A 829 19.77 24.36 8.51
N LYS A 830 19.76 24.18 9.84
CA LYS A 830 18.90 24.75 10.92
C LYS A 830 17.49 24.16 11.08
N PHE A 831 17.31 23.47 12.22
CA PHE A 831 16.02 23.39 12.89
C PHE A 831 15.37 24.79 12.89
N PRO A 832 14.15 24.96 12.36
CA PRO A 832 13.48 26.24 12.45
C PRO A 832 13.29 26.59 13.93
N THR A 833 13.83 27.73 14.36
CA THR A 833 13.41 28.38 15.60
C THR A 833 11.88 28.49 15.57
N GLY A 834 11.19 27.87 16.55
CA GLY A 834 9.72 27.74 16.57
C GLY A 834 9.18 26.32 16.26
N ALA A 835 10.01 25.27 16.28
CA ALA A 835 9.58 23.89 16.04
C ALA A 835 8.42 23.43 16.95
N GLU A 836 8.39 23.87 18.21
CA GLU A 836 7.32 23.54 19.17
C GLU A 836 5.92 23.97 18.69
N GLY A 837 5.81 25.14 18.05
CA GLY A 837 4.55 25.63 17.50
C GLY A 837 4.08 24.83 16.28
N ILE A 838 5.02 24.39 15.44
CA ILE A 838 4.74 23.55 14.26
C ILE A 838 4.35 22.13 14.70
N GLU A 839 5.01 21.57 15.72
CA GLU A 839 4.66 20.28 16.33
C GLU A 839 3.26 20.33 16.95
N ALA A 840 2.92 21.42 17.64
CA ALA A 840 1.58 21.63 18.17
C ALA A 840 0.52 21.74 17.06
N TYR A 841 0.85 22.41 15.95
CA TYR A 841 -0.04 22.46 14.79
C TYR A 841 -0.19 21.10 14.10
N LEU A 842 0.88 20.31 14.00
CA LEU A 842 0.82 18.93 13.50
C LEU A 842 -0.14 18.09 14.35
N ALA A 843 0.01 18.13 15.68
CA ALA A 843 -0.88 17.42 16.60
C ALA A 843 -2.34 17.87 16.45
N TYR A 844 -2.57 19.19 16.28
CA TYR A 844 -3.91 19.72 15.99
C TYR A 844 -4.49 19.18 14.68
N ARG A 845 -3.69 19.08 13.61
CA ARG A 845 -4.16 18.50 12.32
C ARG A 845 -4.46 17.00 12.46
N GLU A 846 -3.71 16.27 13.28
CA GLU A 846 -3.98 14.86 13.58
C GLU A 846 -5.29 14.68 14.35
N GLU A 847 -5.55 15.53 15.35
CA GLU A 847 -6.80 15.54 16.11
C GLU A 847 -8.01 15.96 15.26
N GLU A 848 -7.86 16.98 14.42
CA GLU A 848 -8.90 17.42 13.48
C GLU A 848 -9.26 16.27 12.51
N LEU A 849 -8.26 15.58 11.97
CA LEU A 849 -8.48 14.42 11.11
C LEU A 849 -9.23 13.30 11.84
N GLN A 850 -8.88 13.05 13.10
CA GLN A 850 -9.59 12.08 13.92
C GLN A 850 -11.06 12.49 14.16
N THR A 851 -11.30 13.77 14.42
CA THR A 851 -12.65 14.34 14.57
C THR A 851 -13.46 14.21 13.30
N LEU A 852 -12.86 14.52 12.15
CA LEU A 852 -13.52 14.41 10.85
C LEU A 852 -13.84 12.96 10.50
N LEU A 853 -12.97 11.99 10.81
CA LEU A 853 -13.29 10.56 10.66
C LEU A 853 -14.46 10.13 11.56
N ASN A 854 -14.48 10.60 12.81
CA ASN A 854 -15.55 10.27 13.75
C ASN A 854 -16.91 10.85 13.34
N THR A 855 -16.93 12.04 12.74
CA THR A 855 -18.14 12.77 12.33
C THR A 855 -18.58 12.47 10.89
N PHE A 856 -17.70 11.91 10.06
CA PHE A 856 -18.03 11.57 8.67
C PHE A 856 -19.23 10.64 8.52
N PRO A 857 -19.46 9.62 9.39
CA PRO A 857 -20.66 8.81 9.30
C PRO A 857 -21.96 9.65 9.41
N GLU A 858 -21.97 10.78 10.13
CA GLU A 858 -23.13 11.68 10.15
C GLU A 858 -23.30 12.46 8.84
N ALA A 859 -22.18 12.89 8.25
CA ALA A 859 -22.19 13.55 6.94
C ALA A 859 -22.68 12.58 5.85
N TRP A 860 -22.27 11.31 5.91
CA TRP A 860 -22.69 10.27 4.97
C TRP A 860 -24.19 9.94 5.05
N GLU A 861 -24.75 9.85 6.25
CA GLU A 861 -26.17 9.54 6.45
C GLU A 861 -27.10 10.52 5.74
N ARG A 862 -26.67 11.77 5.54
CA ARG A 862 -27.45 12.77 4.80
C ARG A 862 -27.61 12.42 3.32
N ILE A 863 -26.61 11.77 2.72
CA ILE A 863 -26.61 11.32 1.33
C ILE A 863 -27.28 9.96 1.19
N ARG A 864 -27.13 9.09 2.20
CA ARG A 864 -27.74 7.76 2.23
C ARG A 864 -29.24 7.79 2.53
N ASN A 865 -29.72 8.85 3.17
CA ASN A 865 -31.12 8.97 3.56
C ASN A 865 -32.03 8.76 2.34
N ARG A 866 -33.12 8.00 2.54
CA ARG A 866 -34.20 7.82 1.57
C ARG A 866 -34.68 9.16 0.99
N ASN A 867 -34.67 10.23 1.79
CA ASN A 867 -34.97 11.58 1.32
C ASN A 867 -34.05 12.07 0.19
N PHE A 868 -32.76 11.71 0.18
CA PHE A 868 -31.82 12.09 -0.89
C PHE A 868 -32.19 11.42 -2.21
N ARG A 869 -32.49 10.11 -2.18
CA ARG A 869 -32.98 9.38 -3.35
C ARG A 869 -34.34 9.89 -3.82
N GLU A 870 -35.28 10.11 -2.92
CA GLU A 870 -36.61 10.65 -3.23
C GLU A 870 -36.52 12.05 -3.85
N ARG A 871 -35.56 12.87 -3.41
CA ARG A 871 -35.25 14.17 -4.03
C ARG A 871 -34.66 14.03 -5.42
N ILE A 872 -33.81 13.03 -5.68
CA ILE A 872 -33.32 12.77 -7.05
C ILE A 872 -34.47 12.35 -7.96
N GLU A 873 -35.34 11.47 -7.47
CA GLU A 873 -36.53 11.03 -8.21
C GLU A 873 -37.51 12.20 -8.43
N SER A 874 -37.66 13.09 -7.45
CA SER A 874 -38.44 14.33 -7.58
C SER A 874 -37.82 15.31 -8.58
N ALA A 875 -36.51 15.49 -8.53
CA ALA A 875 -35.74 16.30 -9.47
C ALA A 875 -35.88 15.76 -10.91
N ILE A 876 -35.84 14.44 -11.10
CA ILE A 876 -36.08 13.80 -12.39
C ILE A 876 -37.53 14.00 -12.84
N LYS A 877 -38.50 13.99 -11.93
CA LYS A 877 -39.90 14.28 -12.27
C LYS A 877 -40.09 15.72 -12.77
N ASN A 878 -39.34 16.69 -12.23
CA ASN A 878 -39.40 18.08 -12.69
C ASN A 878 -38.90 18.28 -14.13
N LEU A 879 -38.21 17.29 -14.70
CA LEU A 879 -37.70 17.31 -16.06
C LEU A 879 -38.79 17.09 -17.12
N TYR A 880 -39.94 16.54 -16.72
CA TYR A 880 -41.09 16.22 -17.56
C TYR A 880 -42.30 17.08 -17.19
#